data_AF-A0A3B8RNA6-F1
#
_entry.id   AF-A0A3B8RNA6-F1
#
_cell.length_a   1.000
_cell.length_b   1.000
_cell.length_c   1.000
_cell.angle_alpha   90.00
_cell.angle_beta   90.00
_cell.angle_gamma   90.00
#
_symmetry.space_group_name_H-M   'P 1'
#
loop_
_entity.id
_entity.type
_entity.pdbx_description
1 polymer ?
#
loop_
_entity_poly.entity_id
_entity_poly.type
_entity_poly.pdbx_seq_one_letter_code
_entity_poly.pdbx_strand_id
1 'polypeptide(L)'
;EYRLWDSLRTNNYNFDFIGSEYSGYNFFPDYQNAGFPGATTSDLLSILQTGLNTKFEPSDRITDVAYLNYYPANITLILTGTNDLSVDTSTVCQLMDYIHDNYSASWMIIGKILKSDNSDSTVYKNYNTNLEAAVRKRINLGYKILIVDMYNISGFVYTAVGDLSDEIHPDSSGYAKMANVWYPALKLLLPDGTKAPSFISPSVTSGSVGRPYNYTAQAIPSPKTYSLSVNPTGMIINQNTGKISWTPDSVGSYPVTILAQNDIGSNSQSFTIDVTNLQTWPTNLISYWRFDESGDTSRNFLDSYELNSGFSETSLDSTSGRVHKAFSLDGSTNKINVLDQPEFDFVNSSFTVEAWIKPNSSTGDRTIIGKYGRTIDESYWWLGLNNTNQATFFTSFDSKTFSFRNDKQVTSPTSLTNGSWNHIVGVKDSINNIKIYVNGGSPVTLSLGTIVDTINSSRPLNIGHWYNKNLFNGSVDEVAIYNKALSQTEITDHYQRGNIHSKGYFDNFVLVKSKIFLQGPYDSLSNSMITVLDTTGLIPLTSPYSQDPRTVDSIPSDIVDWVLVELRSSLIGGDTIGYKSAFLKNDGTIVGDDGINNNLIVDVPPGSYYIVIRHRNHVAVMSSDTLILNDNSSVPVTYDFTTGSAQFYGGSSGSKQIETGVWGMMAGDANGNGQVQNNDSENYWKPDNGTAGYKNSDFNLNGQVQNNDNENYWKPNNGRGSQVPNI
;
A
#
# COMPACT_ATOMS: atom_id res chain seq x y z
N GLU A 1 7.59 29.21 -40.93
CA GLU A 1 7.22 27.82 -40.61
C GLU A 1 8.41 27.17 -39.95
N TYR A 2 8.34 26.85 -38.67
CA TYR A 2 9.49 26.29 -37.97
C TYR A 2 9.54 24.79 -38.21
N ARG A 3 10.55 24.36 -38.96
CA ARG A 3 10.93 22.94 -39.07
C ARG A 3 11.68 22.54 -37.81
N LEU A 4 11.71 21.25 -37.47
CA LEU A 4 12.32 20.78 -36.23
C LEU A 4 13.79 21.21 -36.11
N TRP A 5 14.55 21.07 -37.20
CA TRP A 5 15.93 21.54 -37.30
C TRP A 5 16.08 23.04 -37.00
N ASP A 6 15.21 23.89 -37.57
CA ASP A 6 15.22 25.32 -37.32
C ASP A 6 14.87 25.65 -35.87
N SER A 7 13.90 24.97 -35.27
CA SER A 7 13.55 25.13 -33.86
C SER A 7 14.74 24.81 -32.96
N LEU A 8 15.47 23.73 -33.24
CA LEU A 8 16.64 23.35 -32.45
C LEU A 8 17.79 24.36 -32.61
N ARG A 9 18.10 24.74 -33.86
CA ARG A 9 19.17 25.70 -34.16
C ARG A 9 18.89 27.09 -33.60
N THR A 10 17.68 27.62 -33.80
CA THR A 10 17.30 28.97 -33.33
C THR A 10 17.30 29.08 -31.81
N ASN A 11 17.20 27.96 -31.10
CA ASN A 11 17.28 27.89 -29.64
C ASN A 11 18.69 27.48 -29.15
N ASN A 12 19.71 27.55 -30.01
CA ASN A 12 21.12 27.32 -29.69
C ASN A 12 21.43 25.94 -29.08
N TYR A 13 20.65 24.91 -29.41
CA TYR A 13 21.03 23.55 -29.06
C TYR A 13 22.21 23.10 -29.95
N ASN A 14 23.14 22.35 -29.36
CA ASN A 14 24.13 21.58 -30.12
C ASN A 14 23.54 20.20 -30.41
N PHE A 15 23.24 19.93 -31.67
CA PHE A 15 22.57 18.71 -32.11
C PHE A 15 23.13 18.25 -33.45
N ASP A 16 22.97 16.97 -33.73
CA ASP A 16 23.39 16.31 -34.96
C ASP A 16 22.32 15.26 -35.29
N PHE A 17 21.64 15.37 -36.43
CA PHE A 17 20.82 14.30 -36.94
C PHE A 17 21.75 13.25 -37.56
N ILE A 18 21.50 11.98 -37.21
CA ILE A 18 22.37 10.88 -37.64
C ILE A 18 21.54 9.79 -38.30
N GLY A 19 22.16 9.11 -39.27
CA GLY A 19 21.56 7.97 -39.95
C GLY A 19 22.17 7.74 -41.33
N SER A 20 21.72 6.66 -41.94
CA SER A 20 22.15 6.16 -43.25
C SER A 20 21.45 6.84 -44.43
N GLU A 21 20.26 7.39 -44.21
CA GLU A 21 19.45 8.02 -45.24
C GLU A 21 19.74 9.50 -45.35
N TYR A 22 19.65 10.03 -46.57
CA TYR A 22 19.96 11.42 -46.88
C TYR A 22 18.85 12.00 -47.75
N SER A 23 17.97 12.81 -47.16
CA SER A 23 16.85 13.41 -47.89
C SER A 23 16.48 14.79 -47.33
N GLY A 24 16.15 15.73 -48.22
CA GLY A 24 15.83 17.12 -47.83
C GLY A 24 17.00 18.12 -47.91
N TYR A 25 18.08 17.81 -48.63
CA TYR A 25 19.27 18.66 -48.79
C TYR A 25 18.98 20.10 -49.30
N ASN A 26 17.86 20.31 -50.00
CA ASN A 26 17.44 21.64 -50.46
C ASN A 26 16.80 22.50 -49.36
N PHE A 27 16.58 21.94 -48.16
CA PHE A 27 15.71 22.51 -47.13
C PHE A 27 16.43 22.80 -45.81
N PHE A 28 17.46 22.04 -45.46
CA PHE A 28 18.30 22.25 -44.27
C PHE A 28 19.64 21.52 -44.44
N PRO A 29 20.72 21.99 -43.77
CA PRO A 29 22.09 21.52 -44.02
C PRO A 29 22.41 20.16 -43.41
N ASP A 30 21.68 19.74 -42.38
CA ASP A 30 21.82 18.44 -41.73
C ASP A 30 20.58 17.58 -42.04
N TYR A 31 20.71 16.76 -43.08
CA TYR A 31 19.63 16.01 -43.72
C TYR A 31 19.78 14.49 -43.57
N GLN A 32 20.59 14.05 -42.60
CA GLN A 32 20.74 12.64 -42.27
C GLN A 32 19.53 12.15 -41.47
N ASN A 33 19.11 10.93 -41.72
CA ASN A 33 18.01 10.31 -41.00
C ASN A 33 18.01 8.78 -41.14
N ALA A 34 17.09 8.13 -40.43
CA ALA A 34 16.81 6.70 -40.54
C ALA A 34 15.37 6.46 -41.03
N GLY A 35 14.90 7.29 -41.98
CA GLY A 35 13.57 7.19 -42.56
C GLY A 35 13.57 6.25 -43.76
N PHE A 36 12.94 5.08 -43.62
CA PHE A 36 12.88 4.06 -44.68
C PHE A 36 11.47 3.98 -45.27
N PRO A 37 11.17 4.62 -46.43
CA PRO A 37 9.82 4.65 -46.99
C PRO A 37 9.25 3.26 -47.21
N GLY A 38 8.04 3.02 -46.72
CA GLY A 38 7.33 1.73 -46.85
C GLY A 38 7.89 0.57 -46.02
N ALA A 39 8.88 0.78 -45.15
CA ALA A 39 9.33 -0.25 -44.20
C ALA A 39 8.28 -0.47 -43.11
N THR A 40 8.04 -1.73 -42.74
CA THR A 40 7.21 -2.09 -41.59
C THR A 40 7.99 -1.97 -40.29
N THR A 41 7.30 -1.98 -39.14
CA THR A 41 7.98 -2.04 -37.84
C THR A 41 8.90 -3.26 -37.72
N SER A 42 8.56 -4.39 -38.37
CA SER A 42 9.42 -5.59 -38.36
C SER A 42 10.70 -5.39 -39.16
N ASP A 43 10.63 -4.68 -40.28
CA ASP A 43 11.82 -4.34 -41.06
C ASP A 43 12.74 -3.41 -40.25
N LEU A 44 12.17 -2.42 -39.55
CA LEU A 44 12.94 -1.54 -38.67
C LEU A 44 13.59 -2.30 -37.50
N LEU A 45 12.89 -3.28 -36.92
CA LEU A 45 13.45 -4.15 -35.90
C LEU A 45 14.64 -4.96 -36.45
N SER A 46 14.51 -5.50 -37.67
CA SER A 46 15.61 -6.22 -38.35
C SER A 46 16.81 -5.32 -38.60
N ILE A 47 16.60 -4.08 -39.05
CA ILE A 47 17.66 -3.08 -39.25
C ILE A 47 18.35 -2.78 -37.90
N LEU A 48 17.59 -2.53 -36.84
CA LEU A 48 18.14 -2.27 -35.50
C LEU A 48 18.95 -3.44 -34.95
N GLN A 49 18.52 -4.67 -35.20
CA GLN A 49 19.16 -5.88 -34.69
C GLN A 49 20.39 -6.30 -35.51
N THR A 50 20.32 -6.18 -36.83
CA THR A 50 21.26 -6.85 -37.74
C THR A 50 21.87 -5.94 -38.81
N GLY A 51 21.35 -4.73 -38.97
CA GLY A 51 21.71 -3.82 -40.07
C GLY A 51 21.10 -4.19 -41.42
N LEU A 52 20.22 -5.19 -41.49
CA LEU A 52 19.56 -5.64 -42.72
C LEU A 52 18.13 -5.11 -42.82
N ASN A 53 17.80 -4.55 -43.98
CA ASN A 53 16.45 -4.21 -44.37
C ASN A 53 15.81 -5.38 -45.13
N THR A 54 14.87 -6.06 -44.48
CA THR A 54 14.17 -7.25 -44.98
C THR A 54 13.01 -6.95 -45.90
N LYS A 55 12.70 -5.66 -46.12
CA LYS A 55 11.62 -5.25 -47.02
C LYS A 55 11.82 -5.72 -48.46
N PHE A 56 13.08 -5.83 -48.90
CA PHE A 56 13.45 -6.20 -50.25
C PHE A 56 13.96 -7.65 -50.30
N GLU A 57 13.79 -8.30 -51.45
CA GLU A 57 14.35 -9.62 -51.73
C GLU A 57 15.26 -9.53 -52.99
N PRO A 58 16.57 -9.76 -52.87
CA PRO A 58 17.30 -10.09 -51.64
C PRO A 58 17.33 -8.93 -50.63
N SER A 59 17.44 -9.23 -49.33
CA SER A 59 17.52 -8.21 -48.27
C SER A 59 18.67 -7.24 -48.49
N ASP A 60 18.40 -5.95 -48.25
CA ASP A 60 19.37 -4.88 -48.46
C ASP A 60 20.19 -4.65 -47.17
N ARG A 61 21.51 -4.52 -47.30
CA ARG A 61 22.41 -4.35 -46.15
C ARG A 61 22.69 -2.87 -45.94
N ILE A 62 22.05 -2.30 -44.92
CA ILE A 62 22.18 -0.87 -44.58
C ILE A 62 23.46 -0.64 -43.77
N THR A 63 23.79 -1.54 -42.85
CA THR A 63 25.00 -1.50 -42.02
C THR A 63 25.54 -2.91 -41.79
N ASP A 64 26.84 -3.05 -41.50
CA ASP A 64 27.48 -4.35 -41.25
C ASP A 64 27.25 -4.90 -39.83
N VAL A 65 26.66 -4.09 -38.95
CA VAL A 65 26.35 -4.40 -37.54
C VAL A 65 24.96 -3.87 -37.19
N ALA A 66 24.49 -4.09 -35.95
CA ALA A 66 23.28 -3.46 -35.44
C ALA A 66 23.29 -1.93 -35.66
N TYR A 67 22.19 -1.37 -36.18
CA TYR A 67 22.18 0.00 -36.72
C TYR A 67 22.67 1.07 -35.73
N LEU A 68 22.24 1.02 -34.47
CA LEU A 68 22.64 2.00 -33.45
C LEU A 68 24.07 1.82 -32.93
N ASN A 69 24.75 0.71 -33.24
CA ASN A 69 26.19 0.60 -33.04
C ASN A 69 26.97 1.37 -34.11
N TYR A 70 26.41 1.48 -35.32
CA TYR A 70 27.02 2.23 -36.42
C TYR A 70 26.65 3.72 -36.36
N TYR A 71 25.39 4.03 -36.02
CA TYR A 71 24.86 5.38 -35.84
C TYR A 71 24.35 5.58 -34.40
N PRO A 72 25.24 5.86 -33.42
CA PRO A 72 24.88 5.93 -32.01
C PRO A 72 24.07 7.19 -31.68
N ALA A 73 22.80 7.03 -31.31
CA ALA A 73 21.90 8.12 -30.96
C ALA A 73 21.77 8.32 -29.44
N ASN A 74 21.72 9.57 -28.99
CA ASN A 74 21.32 9.90 -27.60
C ASN A 74 19.80 9.97 -27.43
N ILE A 75 19.08 10.33 -28.50
CA ILE A 75 17.63 10.42 -28.56
C ILE A 75 17.20 9.84 -29.90
N THR A 76 16.28 8.86 -29.88
CA THR A 76 15.70 8.27 -31.10
C THR A 76 14.25 8.71 -31.22
N LEU A 77 13.91 9.42 -32.31
CA LEU A 77 12.52 9.75 -32.66
C LEU A 77 11.93 8.59 -33.46
N ILE A 78 10.91 7.92 -32.94
CA ILE A 78 10.35 6.70 -33.55
C ILE A 78 8.91 6.97 -33.96
N LEU A 79 8.64 6.87 -35.27
CA LEU A 79 7.31 6.93 -35.85
C LEU A 79 7.15 5.77 -36.83
N THR A 80 6.47 4.70 -36.40
CA THR A 80 6.30 3.44 -37.16
C THR A 80 4.94 2.81 -36.88
N GLY A 81 4.51 1.89 -37.75
CA GLY A 81 3.26 1.13 -37.63
C GLY A 81 2.24 1.42 -38.72
N THR A 82 2.46 2.42 -39.58
CA THR A 82 1.54 2.74 -40.68
C THR A 82 1.57 1.69 -41.80
N ASN A 83 2.73 1.09 -42.08
CA ASN A 83 2.88 0.11 -43.18
C ASN A 83 2.49 -1.32 -42.78
N ASP A 84 2.45 -1.60 -41.48
CA ASP A 84 2.00 -2.83 -40.84
C ASP A 84 0.73 -2.60 -40.00
N LEU A 85 -0.11 -1.65 -40.46
CA LEU A 85 -1.27 -1.16 -39.72
C LEU A 85 -2.21 -2.29 -39.30
N SER A 86 -2.23 -2.53 -38.00
CA SER A 86 -3.12 -3.47 -37.32
C SER A 86 -3.42 -2.92 -35.93
N VAL A 87 -4.19 -3.63 -35.10
CA VAL A 87 -4.33 -3.27 -33.68
C VAL A 87 -3.19 -3.82 -32.82
N ASP A 88 -2.34 -4.70 -33.39
CA ASP A 88 -1.23 -5.32 -32.67
C ASP A 88 -0.05 -4.35 -32.54
N THR A 89 0.57 -4.35 -31.36
CA THR A 89 1.73 -3.52 -31.03
C THR A 89 2.93 -4.36 -30.59
N SER A 90 2.87 -5.69 -30.75
CA SER A 90 3.91 -6.64 -30.36
C SER A 90 5.27 -6.32 -30.98
N THR A 91 5.31 -5.96 -32.26
CA THR A 91 6.58 -5.67 -32.96
C THR A 91 7.20 -4.35 -32.51
N VAL A 92 6.40 -3.29 -32.33
CA VAL A 92 6.90 -2.00 -31.80
C VAL A 92 7.31 -2.12 -30.33
N CYS A 93 6.64 -3.00 -29.59
CA CYS A 93 7.04 -3.44 -28.26
C CYS A 93 8.45 -4.06 -28.27
N GLN A 94 8.68 -5.06 -29.12
CA GLN A 94 9.99 -5.70 -29.28
C GLN A 94 11.08 -4.71 -29.70
N LEU A 95 10.73 -3.74 -30.55
CA LEU A 95 11.64 -2.66 -30.95
C LEU A 95 12.05 -1.79 -29.75
N MET A 96 11.09 -1.36 -28.93
CA MET A 96 11.38 -0.58 -27.71
C MET A 96 12.19 -1.38 -26.69
N ASP A 97 11.86 -2.67 -26.51
CA ASP A 97 12.56 -3.57 -25.59
C ASP A 97 14.01 -3.77 -26.04
N TYR A 98 14.23 -4.01 -27.34
CA TYR A 98 15.56 -4.13 -27.90
C TYR A 98 16.40 -2.86 -27.71
N ILE A 99 15.81 -1.68 -27.92
CA ILE A 99 16.52 -0.41 -27.69
C ILE A 99 16.84 -0.23 -26.20
N HIS A 100 15.90 -0.54 -25.30
CA HIS A 100 16.13 -0.46 -23.85
C HIS A 100 17.26 -1.38 -23.38
N ASP A 101 17.22 -2.65 -23.80
CA ASP A 101 18.14 -3.68 -23.33
C ASP A 101 19.57 -3.45 -23.81
N ASN A 102 19.74 -2.91 -25.02
CA ASN A 102 21.06 -2.77 -25.64
C ASN A 102 21.61 -1.33 -25.61
N TYR A 103 20.73 -0.33 -25.47
CA TYR A 103 21.08 1.10 -25.55
C TYR A 103 20.40 1.91 -24.44
N SER A 104 20.37 1.38 -23.21
CA SER A 104 19.70 1.95 -22.02
C SER A 104 20.06 3.41 -21.66
N ALA A 105 21.15 3.95 -22.20
CA ALA A 105 21.51 5.35 -22.08
C ALA A 105 20.64 6.28 -22.95
N SER A 106 20.19 5.80 -24.12
CA SER A 106 19.43 6.55 -25.12
C SER A 106 17.98 6.76 -24.68
N TRP A 107 17.44 7.95 -24.97
CA TRP A 107 16.01 8.21 -24.90
C TRP A 107 15.31 7.78 -26.19
N MET A 108 14.05 7.38 -26.07
CA MET A 108 13.13 7.21 -27.18
C MET A 108 12.01 8.25 -27.07
N ILE A 109 11.61 8.84 -28.20
CA ILE A 109 10.35 9.59 -28.28
C ILE A 109 9.46 8.88 -29.30
N ILE A 110 8.39 8.25 -28.82
CA ILE A 110 7.48 7.45 -29.62
C ILE A 110 6.33 8.35 -30.11
N GLY A 111 6.14 8.43 -31.42
CA GLY A 111 5.00 9.11 -32.03
C GLY A 111 3.85 8.14 -32.24
N LYS A 112 2.64 8.53 -31.81
CA LYS A 112 1.41 7.95 -32.36
C LYS A 112 1.41 8.10 -33.89
N ILE A 113 0.81 7.18 -34.64
CA ILE A 113 0.70 7.31 -36.10
C ILE A 113 -0.37 8.33 -36.50
N LEU A 114 -0.21 8.99 -37.65
CA LEU A 114 -1.18 9.95 -38.19
C LEU A 114 -2.43 9.22 -38.73
N LYS A 115 -3.51 9.99 -38.94
CA LYS A 115 -4.69 9.55 -39.68
C LYS A 115 -4.41 9.60 -41.20
N SER A 116 -5.03 8.71 -41.97
CA SER A 116 -5.24 8.95 -43.41
C SER A 116 -6.51 9.79 -43.61
N ASP A 117 -6.56 10.61 -44.68
CA ASP A 117 -7.79 11.10 -45.35
C ASP A 117 -8.98 11.61 -44.48
N ASN A 118 -8.72 12.15 -43.30
CA ASN A 118 -9.71 12.62 -42.31
C ASN A 118 -10.64 11.50 -41.77
N SER A 119 -10.37 10.24 -42.08
CA SER A 119 -11.12 9.10 -41.55
C SER A 119 -10.60 8.78 -40.14
N ASP A 120 -11.45 8.91 -39.11
CA ASP A 120 -11.17 8.40 -37.74
C ASP A 120 -11.36 6.87 -37.75
N SER A 121 -10.70 6.18 -38.68
CA SER A 121 -10.82 4.74 -38.85
C SER A 121 -10.41 4.03 -37.56
N THR A 122 -11.27 3.09 -37.14
CA THR A 122 -11.16 2.42 -35.85
C THR A 122 -9.80 1.73 -35.66
N VAL A 123 -9.15 1.30 -36.75
CA VAL A 123 -7.83 0.65 -36.68
C VAL A 123 -6.72 1.60 -36.23
N TYR A 124 -6.63 2.83 -36.76
CA TYR A 124 -5.61 3.81 -36.35
C TYR A 124 -5.80 4.22 -34.90
N LYS A 125 -7.05 4.42 -34.49
CA LYS A 125 -7.42 4.78 -33.11
C LYS A 125 -7.08 3.68 -32.12
N ASN A 126 -7.40 2.44 -32.46
CA ASN A 126 -7.12 1.28 -31.62
C ASN A 126 -5.62 1.00 -31.56
N TYR A 127 -4.91 1.04 -32.70
CA TYR A 127 -3.45 0.95 -32.71
C TYR A 127 -2.80 2.01 -31.82
N ASN A 128 -3.16 3.29 -31.99
CA ASN A 128 -2.59 4.37 -31.19
C ASN A 128 -2.95 4.28 -29.70
N THR A 129 -4.12 3.76 -29.37
CA THR A 129 -4.52 3.46 -27.98
C THR A 129 -3.66 2.34 -27.41
N ASN A 130 -3.47 1.25 -28.15
CA ASN A 130 -2.66 0.12 -27.74
C ASN A 130 -1.17 0.49 -27.65
N LEU A 131 -0.69 1.33 -28.57
CA LEU A 131 0.68 1.83 -28.59
C LEU A 131 0.95 2.70 -27.36
N GLU A 132 0.03 3.62 -27.03
CA GLU A 132 0.15 4.42 -25.82
C GLU A 132 0.14 3.55 -24.56
N ALA A 133 -0.71 2.53 -24.48
CA ALA A 133 -0.70 1.58 -23.37
C ALA A 133 0.64 0.82 -23.27
N ALA A 134 1.14 0.31 -24.39
CA ALA A 134 2.42 -0.39 -24.48
C ALA A 134 3.62 0.50 -24.10
N VAL A 135 3.62 1.77 -24.51
CA VAL A 135 4.65 2.75 -24.15
C VAL A 135 4.56 3.09 -22.66
N ARG A 136 3.36 3.35 -22.14
CA ARG A 136 3.17 3.65 -20.71
C ARG A 136 3.61 2.50 -19.82
N LYS A 137 3.30 1.24 -20.18
CA LYS A 137 3.80 0.05 -19.48
C LYS A 137 5.34 0.08 -19.34
N ARG A 138 6.05 0.43 -20.41
CA ARG A 138 7.51 0.52 -20.41
C ARG A 138 8.05 1.70 -19.61
N ILE A 139 7.40 2.86 -19.69
CA ILE A 139 7.74 4.01 -18.84
C ILE A 139 7.68 3.61 -17.36
N ASN A 140 6.64 2.86 -16.96
CA ASN A 140 6.49 2.38 -15.57
C ASN A 140 7.55 1.34 -15.18
N LEU A 141 8.09 0.60 -16.15
CA LEU A 141 9.25 -0.28 -15.96
C LEU A 141 10.59 0.47 -15.94
N GLY A 142 10.56 1.81 -15.99
CA GLY A 142 11.76 2.67 -15.93
C GLY A 142 12.42 2.92 -17.28
N TYR A 143 11.75 2.65 -18.40
CA TYR A 143 12.31 2.91 -19.72
C TYR A 143 12.35 4.42 -19.99
N LYS A 144 13.43 4.89 -20.64
CA LYS A 144 13.60 6.28 -21.05
C LYS A 144 12.77 6.62 -22.28
N ILE A 145 11.47 6.77 -22.11
CA ILE A 145 10.53 7.01 -23.20
C ILE A 145 9.68 8.25 -22.94
N LEU A 146 9.56 9.10 -23.95
CA LEU A 146 8.47 10.08 -24.08
C LEU A 146 7.51 9.61 -25.17
N ILE A 147 6.23 9.96 -25.05
CA ILE A 147 5.24 9.72 -26.11
C ILE A 147 4.67 11.05 -26.58
N VAL A 148 4.45 11.18 -27.89
CA VAL A 148 3.87 12.37 -28.51
C VAL A 148 2.64 12.03 -29.33
N ASP A 149 1.64 12.91 -29.28
CA ASP A 149 0.38 12.72 -29.99
C ASP A 149 0.44 13.33 -31.40
N MET A 150 0.96 12.58 -32.37
CA MET A 150 0.86 12.94 -33.79
C MET A 150 -0.52 12.60 -34.40
N TYR A 151 -1.42 11.96 -33.64
CA TYR A 151 -2.76 11.61 -34.11
C TYR A 151 -3.72 12.82 -34.03
N ASN A 152 -3.52 13.69 -33.03
CA ASN A 152 -4.34 14.88 -32.78
C ASN A 152 -3.54 16.18 -32.83
N ILE A 153 -2.84 16.41 -33.94
CA ILE A 153 -2.07 17.64 -34.14
C ILE A 153 -3.01 18.84 -34.28
N SER A 154 -2.81 19.86 -33.44
CA SER A 154 -3.63 21.07 -33.44
C SER A 154 -3.55 21.78 -34.80
N GLY A 155 -4.73 22.06 -35.38
CA GLY A 155 -4.85 22.76 -36.66
C GLY A 155 -4.40 21.97 -37.89
N PHE A 156 -4.21 20.65 -37.77
CA PHE A 156 -3.86 19.79 -38.91
C PHE A 156 -5.10 19.46 -39.75
N VAL A 157 -4.99 19.62 -41.07
CA VAL A 157 -6.06 19.48 -42.07
C VAL A 157 -5.77 18.26 -42.94
N TYR A 158 -6.47 17.15 -42.68
CA TYR A 158 -6.23 15.84 -43.31
C TYR A 158 -6.86 15.73 -44.72
N THR A 159 -6.46 16.60 -45.66
CA THR A 159 -6.90 16.57 -47.06
C THR A 159 -5.77 16.92 -48.02
N ALA A 160 -5.85 16.50 -49.29
CA ALA A 160 -4.87 16.81 -50.33
C ALA A 160 -4.71 18.30 -50.66
N VAL A 161 -5.70 19.12 -50.30
CA VAL A 161 -5.67 20.59 -50.43
C VAL A 161 -5.35 21.29 -49.10
N GLY A 162 -5.12 20.50 -48.04
CA GLY A 162 -4.81 20.92 -46.68
C GLY A 162 -3.34 20.70 -46.36
N ASP A 163 -3.06 19.80 -45.40
CA ASP A 163 -1.70 19.49 -44.93
C ASP A 163 -1.18 18.14 -45.46
N LEU A 164 -1.87 17.50 -46.41
CA LEU A 164 -1.44 16.26 -47.05
C LEU A 164 -1.16 16.50 -48.53
N SER A 165 -0.12 15.87 -49.09
CA SER A 165 0.24 15.99 -50.51
C SER A 165 -0.52 15.02 -51.42
N ASP A 166 -0.96 13.89 -50.88
CA ASP A 166 -1.59 12.79 -51.63
C ASP A 166 -2.64 12.04 -50.76
N GLU A 167 -3.31 12.77 -49.87
CA GLU A 167 -4.30 12.27 -48.89
C GLU A 167 -3.73 11.32 -47.81
N ILE A 168 -2.43 11.01 -47.88
CA ILE A 168 -1.75 10.06 -46.98
C ILE A 168 -0.50 10.71 -46.35
N HIS A 169 0.36 11.33 -47.17
CA HIS A 169 1.63 11.89 -46.74
C HIS A 169 1.49 13.38 -46.43
N PRO A 170 2.07 13.87 -45.31
CA PRO A 170 2.12 15.30 -45.04
C PRO A 170 2.84 16.08 -46.13
N ASP A 171 2.36 17.30 -46.42
CA ASP A 171 3.08 18.27 -47.23
C ASP A 171 4.02 19.13 -46.35
N SER A 172 4.61 20.19 -46.90
CA SER A 172 5.50 21.07 -46.13
C SER A 172 4.83 21.73 -44.91
N SER A 173 3.54 22.07 -45.02
CA SER A 173 2.76 22.65 -43.91
C SER A 173 2.48 21.58 -42.85
N GLY A 174 2.06 20.39 -43.27
CA GLY A 174 1.84 19.24 -42.38
C GLY A 174 3.10 18.85 -41.60
N TYR A 175 4.24 18.73 -42.26
CA TYR A 175 5.52 18.44 -41.59
C TYR A 175 5.93 19.54 -40.60
N ALA A 176 5.65 20.81 -40.89
CA ALA A 176 5.91 21.91 -39.94
C ALA A 176 5.03 21.79 -38.68
N LYS A 177 3.77 21.35 -38.81
CA LYS A 177 2.89 21.10 -37.66
C LYS A 177 3.36 19.90 -36.84
N MET A 178 3.83 18.83 -37.48
CA MET A 178 4.46 17.69 -36.79
C MET A 178 5.71 18.11 -36.00
N ALA A 179 6.54 19.01 -36.57
CA ALA A 179 7.70 19.54 -35.87
C ALA A 179 7.33 20.26 -34.55
N ASN A 180 6.18 20.95 -34.51
CA ASN A 180 5.68 21.59 -33.29
C ASN A 180 5.22 20.60 -32.21
N VAL A 181 5.01 19.34 -32.56
CA VAL A 181 4.71 18.26 -31.60
C VAL A 181 6.00 17.61 -31.09
N TRP A 182 6.97 17.37 -31.97
CA TRP A 182 8.28 16.83 -31.58
C TRP A 182 9.09 17.77 -30.68
N TYR A 183 9.11 19.06 -31.00
CA TYR A 183 10.00 20.02 -30.36
C TYR A 183 9.80 20.18 -28.83
N PRO A 184 8.57 20.32 -28.30
CA PRO A 184 8.35 20.39 -26.85
C PRO A 184 8.82 19.13 -26.10
N ALA A 185 8.65 17.94 -26.68
CA ALA A 185 9.10 16.69 -26.08
C ALA A 185 10.64 16.62 -26.04
N LEU A 186 11.31 16.99 -27.14
CA LEU A 186 12.76 17.07 -27.18
C LEU A 186 13.30 18.07 -26.16
N LYS A 187 12.65 19.23 -25.99
CA LYS A 187 13.07 20.25 -25.02
C LYS A 187 13.13 19.73 -23.58
N LEU A 188 12.33 18.72 -23.22
CA LEU A 188 12.41 18.11 -21.88
C LEU A 188 13.69 17.29 -21.66
N LEU A 189 14.30 16.81 -22.76
CA LEU A 189 15.47 15.94 -22.74
C LEU A 189 16.77 16.70 -23.02
N LEU A 190 16.68 17.79 -23.78
CA LEU A 190 17.83 18.61 -24.12
C LEU A 190 18.32 19.38 -22.87
N PRO A 191 19.64 19.57 -22.70
CA PRO A 191 20.17 20.33 -21.59
C PRO A 191 19.59 21.75 -21.52
N ASP A 192 18.81 22.05 -20.48
CA ASP A 192 18.50 23.43 -20.12
C ASP A 192 19.67 23.96 -19.29
N GLY A 193 20.62 24.62 -19.96
CA GLY A 193 21.85 25.16 -19.37
C GLY A 193 21.65 26.25 -18.31
N THR A 194 20.44 26.41 -17.77
CA THR A 194 20.08 27.43 -16.78
C THR A 194 19.56 26.88 -15.45
N LYS A 195 19.37 25.55 -15.30
CA LYS A 195 18.72 24.98 -14.10
C LYS A 195 19.40 23.72 -13.56
N ALA A 196 19.47 23.63 -12.24
CA ALA A 196 19.82 22.40 -11.52
C ALA A 196 18.68 21.36 -11.63
N PRO A 197 18.95 20.06 -11.46
CA PRO A 197 17.93 19.02 -11.54
C PRO A 197 16.89 19.14 -10.42
N SER A 198 15.64 18.80 -10.71
CA SER A 198 14.55 18.67 -9.73
C SER A 198 13.95 17.29 -9.82
N PHE A 199 13.83 16.59 -8.69
CA PHE A 199 13.26 15.25 -8.64
C PHE A 199 11.79 15.26 -9.09
N ILE A 200 11.44 14.28 -9.90
CA ILE A 200 10.07 13.98 -10.36
C ILE A 200 9.63 12.58 -9.94
N SER A 201 10.55 11.72 -9.51
CA SER A 201 10.23 10.41 -8.93
C SER A 201 9.66 10.58 -7.51
N PRO A 202 8.53 9.92 -7.20
CA PRO A 202 8.00 9.87 -5.84
C PRO A 202 8.88 8.99 -4.93
N SER A 203 9.13 9.41 -3.69
CA SER A 203 9.86 8.60 -2.70
C SER A 203 9.08 7.32 -2.35
N VAL A 204 9.77 6.18 -2.22
CA VAL A 204 9.18 4.93 -1.71
C VAL A 204 9.57 4.77 -0.24
N THR A 205 8.61 4.91 0.68
CA THR A 205 8.86 5.01 2.12
C THR A 205 8.64 3.71 2.90
N SER A 206 8.46 2.59 2.22
CA SER A 206 8.25 1.28 2.84
C SER A 206 9.22 0.24 2.26
N GLY A 207 9.51 -0.78 3.06
CA GLY A 207 10.26 -1.96 2.63
C GLY A 207 9.96 -3.16 3.51
N SER A 208 10.44 -4.34 3.11
CA SER A 208 10.30 -5.56 3.91
C SER A 208 11.62 -6.28 4.04
N VAL A 209 11.89 -6.82 5.23
CA VAL A 209 13.08 -7.63 5.50
C VAL A 209 13.20 -8.74 4.46
N GLY A 210 14.37 -8.86 3.85
CA GLY A 210 14.69 -9.87 2.85
C GLY A 210 14.17 -9.58 1.43
N ARG A 211 13.46 -8.46 1.20
CA ARG A 211 13.05 -8.05 -0.16
C ARG A 211 13.95 -6.96 -0.75
N PRO A 212 14.35 -7.09 -2.03
CA PRO A 212 14.99 -5.98 -2.72
C PRO A 212 14.11 -4.73 -2.70
N TYR A 213 14.67 -3.63 -2.20
CA TYR A 213 14.03 -2.32 -2.22
C TYR A 213 14.10 -1.74 -3.64
N ASN A 214 12.94 -1.60 -4.27
CA ASN A 214 12.81 -1.18 -5.66
C ASN A 214 12.50 0.32 -5.75
N TYR A 215 13.54 1.12 -6.05
CA TYR A 215 13.38 2.55 -6.26
C TYR A 215 14.42 3.07 -7.27
N THR A 216 13.99 3.95 -8.18
CA THR A 216 14.87 4.64 -9.13
C THR A 216 14.57 6.13 -9.11
N ALA A 217 15.56 6.91 -8.67
CA ALA A 217 15.48 8.37 -8.68
C ALA A 217 15.43 8.91 -10.12
N GLN A 218 14.52 9.85 -10.36
CA GLN A 218 14.41 10.58 -11.62
C GLN A 218 14.33 12.08 -11.34
N ALA A 219 15.10 12.87 -12.08
CA ALA A 219 15.08 14.32 -12.00
C ALA A 219 15.18 14.97 -13.39
N ILE A 220 14.66 16.20 -13.50
CA ILE A 220 14.70 17.01 -14.72
C ILE A 220 15.22 18.43 -14.42
N PRO A 221 16.04 19.05 -15.30
CA PRO A 221 16.70 18.43 -16.46
C PRO A 221 17.61 17.26 -16.04
N SER A 222 17.95 16.38 -16.99
CA SER A 222 18.65 15.12 -16.68
C SER A 222 19.93 15.36 -15.87
N PRO A 223 20.10 14.70 -14.71
CA PRO A 223 21.32 14.82 -13.92
C PRO A 223 22.50 14.21 -14.64
N LYS A 224 23.68 14.77 -14.37
CA LYS A 224 24.97 14.17 -14.70
C LYS A 224 25.30 13.03 -13.74
N THR A 225 24.95 13.18 -12.46
CA THR A 225 25.20 12.17 -11.42
C THR A 225 24.07 12.10 -10.39
N TYR A 226 23.83 10.90 -9.88
CA TYR A 226 23.10 10.62 -8.65
C TYR A 226 24.05 10.12 -7.55
N SER A 227 23.78 10.48 -6.30
CA SER A 227 24.54 9.99 -5.13
C SER A 227 23.67 9.91 -3.88
N LEU A 228 24.08 9.11 -2.89
CA LEU A 228 23.46 9.05 -1.57
C LEU A 228 24.29 9.88 -0.59
N SER A 229 23.65 10.76 0.19
CA SER A 229 24.31 11.47 1.30
C SER A 229 23.88 10.96 2.68
N VAL A 230 22.71 10.34 2.77
CA VAL A 230 22.21 9.60 3.94
C VAL A 230 21.61 8.30 3.42
N ASN A 231 22.00 7.16 3.98
CA ASN A 231 21.47 5.86 3.58
C ASN A 231 21.75 4.79 4.64
N PRO A 232 20.94 3.72 4.71
CA PRO A 232 21.24 2.55 5.51
C PRO A 232 22.48 1.80 4.98
N THR A 233 23.10 1.01 5.86
CA THR A 233 24.22 0.14 5.52
C THR A 233 23.86 -0.78 4.36
N GLY A 234 24.75 -0.90 3.37
CA GLY A 234 24.59 -1.77 2.21
C GLY A 234 23.72 -1.19 1.07
N MET A 235 23.08 -0.04 1.26
CA MET A 235 22.36 0.64 0.17
C MET A 235 23.34 1.33 -0.79
N ILE A 236 23.15 1.12 -2.09
CA ILE A 236 23.92 1.78 -3.15
C ILE A 236 22.98 2.42 -4.18
N ILE A 237 23.44 3.48 -4.85
CA ILE A 237 22.76 4.10 -5.99
C ILE A 237 23.66 4.06 -7.22
N ASN A 238 23.08 3.72 -8.38
CA ASN A 238 23.79 3.85 -9.63
C ASN A 238 23.88 5.33 -10.04
N GLN A 239 25.11 5.84 -10.16
CA GLN A 239 25.37 7.25 -10.42
C GLN A 239 24.77 7.78 -11.73
N ASN A 240 24.58 6.93 -12.75
CA ASN A 240 24.10 7.36 -14.07
C ASN A 240 22.58 7.17 -14.21
N THR A 241 22.01 6.20 -13.50
CA THR A 241 20.60 5.81 -13.68
C THR A 241 19.70 6.19 -12.51
N GLY A 242 20.26 6.52 -11.34
CA GLY A 242 19.49 6.80 -10.12
C GLY A 242 18.87 5.55 -9.47
N LYS A 243 19.14 4.34 -9.99
CA LYS A 243 18.61 3.09 -9.45
C LYS A 243 19.25 2.76 -8.10
N ILE A 244 18.44 2.61 -7.07
CA ILE A 244 18.88 2.11 -5.76
C ILE A 244 18.92 0.57 -5.78
N SER A 245 19.91 0.00 -5.10
CA SER A 245 19.96 -1.43 -4.79
C SER A 245 20.23 -1.59 -3.30
N TRP A 246 19.27 -2.21 -2.62
CA TRP A 246 19.31 -2.48 -1.19
C TRP A 246 18.37 -3.63 -0.86
N THR A 247 18.66 -4.40 0.18
CA THR A 247 17.76 -5.42 0.73
C THR A 247 17.90 -5.32 2.25
N PRO A 248 16.91 -4.80 2.96
CA PRO A 248 17.00 -4.69 4.41
C PRO A 248 17.03 -6.09 5.05
N ASP A 249 17.82 -6.22 6.10
CA ASP A 249 18.02 -7.43 6.89
C ASP A 249 17.32 -7.37 8.26
N SER A 250 16.92 -6.18 8.71
CA SER A 250 16.17 -5.96 9.95
C SER A 250 15.03 -4.95 9.79
N VAL A 251 14.00 -5.10 10.62
CA VAL A 251 12.94 -4.09 10.77
C VAL A 251 13.51 -2.79 11.33
N GLY A 252 12.87 -1.65 11.01
CA GLY A 252 13.26 -0.35 11.52
C GLY A 252 12.99 0.79 10.54
N SER A 253 13.27 2.02 10.98
CA SER A 253 13.14 3.22 10.16
C SER A 253 14.50 3.68 9.66
N TYR A 254 14.66 3.76 8.34
CA TYR A 254 15.95 4.03 7.69
C TYR A 254 15.87 5.33 6.88
N PRO A 255 16.54 6.42 7.32
CA PRO A 255 16.55 7.66 6.56
C PRO A 255 17.39 7.52 5.29
N VAL A 256 16.90 8.10 4.20
CA VAL A 256 17.57 8.16 2.89
C VAL A 256 17.53 9.58 2.35
N THR A 257 18.68 10.05 1.86
CA THR A 257 18.80 11.31 1.12
C THR A 257 19.58 11.08 -0.16
N ILE A 258 18.93 11.38 -1.29
CA ILE A 258 19.48 11.26 -2.63
C ILE A 258 19.81 12.65 -3.16
N LEU A 259 20.98 12.83 -3.76
CA LEU A 259 21.34 14.02 -4.52
C LEU A 259 21.31 13.73 -6.02
N ALA A 260 20.78 14.68 -6.78
CA ALA A 260 20.87 14.73 -8.23
C ALA A 260 21.64 16.00 -8.62
N GLN A 261 22.71 15.87 -9.41
CA GLN A 261 23.62 16.97 -9.75
C GLN A 261 23.83 17.07 -11.26
N ASN A 262 23.89 18.30 -11.78
CA ASN A 262 24.42 18.62 -13.11
C ASN A 262 25.46 19.75 -13.00
N ASP A 263 25.91 20.29 -14.14
CA ASP A 263 26.93 21.35 -14.18
C ASP A 263 26.45 22.71 -13.63
N ILE A 264 25.14 22.88 -13.38
CA ILE A 264 24.56 24.11 -12.81
C ILE A 264 24.43 24.01 -11.29
N GLY A 265 24.08 22.83 -10.77
CA GLY A 265 23.93 22.63 -9.34
C GLY A 265 23.35 21.27 -8.98
N SER A 266 23.02 21.11 -7.70
CA SER A 266 22.43 19.90 -7.15
C SER A 266 21.12 20.18 -6.43
N ASN A 267 20.25 19.20 -6.39
CA ASN A 267 19.07 19.18 -5.53
C ASN A 267 19.00 17.83 -4.79
N SER A 268 18.22 17.76 -3.71
CA SER A 268 18.11 16.57 -2.86
C SER A 268 16.66 16.13 -2.65
N GLN A 269 16.44 14.82 -2.55
CA GLN A 269 15.20 14.21 -2.09
C GLN A 269 15.48 13.40 -0.82
N SER A 270 14.79 13.73 0.27
CA SER A 270 14.92 13.05 1.57
C SER A 270 13.62 12.37 1.98
N PHE A 271 13.71 11.16 2.51
CA PHE A 271 12.59 10.37 3.01
C PHE A 271 13.07 9.30 4.00
N THR A 272 12.15 8.68 4.73
CA THR A 272 12.43 7.54 5.61
C THR A 272 11.77 6.29 5.05
N ILE A 273 12.49 5.17 5.06
CA ILE A 273 11.95 3.85 4.72
C ILE A 273 11.61 3.12 6.01
N ASP A 274 10.33 2.84 6.23
CA ASP A 274 9.87 1.98 7.32
C ASP A 274 9.89 0.52 6.83
N VAL A 275 10.80 -0.27 7.39
CA VAL A 275 10.96 -1.70 7.09
C VAL A 275 10.24 -2.53 8.12
N THR A 276 9.35 -3.40 7.64
CA THR A 276 8.63 -4.37 8.45
C THR A 276 9.04 -5.81 8.11
N ASN A 277 8.63 -6.78 8.93
CA ASN A 277 8.81 -8.19 8.61
C ASN A 277 8.06 -8.53 7.32
N LEU A 278 8.57 -9.49 6.56
CA LEU A 278 7.90 -9.99 5.38
C LEU A 278 6.54 -10.59 5.76
N GLN A 279 5.47 -9.87 5.44
CA GLN A 279 4.11 -10.36 5.61
C GLN A 279 3.81 -11.44 4.56
N THR A 280 3.30 -12.58 5.01
CA THR A 280 2.85 -13.66 4.11
C THR A 280 1.42 -13.36 3.68
N TRP A 281 1.25 -12.97 2.42
CA TRP A 281 -0.06 -12.72 1.85
C TRP A 281 -0.71 -14.01 1.33
N PRO A 282 -2.04 -14.10 1.30
CA PRO A 282 -2.72 -15.21 0.63
C PRO A 282 -2.33 -15.27 -0.85
N THR A 283 -2.12 -16.47 -1.40
CA THR A 283 -1.69 -16.66 -2.80
C THR A 283 -2.72 -16.17 -3.82
N ASN A 284 -3.94 -15.92 -3.39
CA ASN A 284 -5.08 -15.45 -4.18
C ASN A 284 -5.34 -13.94 -4.05
N LEU A 285 -4.53 -13.22 -3.28
CA LEU A 285 -4.56 -11.75 -3.24
C LEU A 285 -3.92 -11.21 -4.52
N ILE A 286 -4.57 -10.23 -5.15
CA ILE A 286 -4.06 -9.51 -6.33
C ILE A 286 -3.52 -8.14 -5.92
N SER A 287 -4.27 -7.39 -5.11
CA SER A 287 -3.87 -6.05 -4.67
C SER A 287 -4.51 -5.73 -3.33
N TYR A 288 -3.84 -4.91 -2.53
CA TYR A 288 -4.33 -4.43 -1.24
C TYR A 288 -3.81 -3.01 -0.94
N TRP A 289 -4.67 -2.02 -1.11
CA TRP A 289 -4.41 -0.62 -0.76
C TRP A 289 -4.96 -0.33 0.63
N ARG A 290 -4.05 -0.30 1.62
CA ARG A 290 -4.37 0.01 3.02
C ARG A 290 -4.70 1.48 3.26
N PHE A 291 -4.16 2.39 2.44
CA PHE A 291 -4.31 3.83 2.61
C PHE A 291 -3.81 4.39 3.96
N ASP A 292 -2.80 3.70 4.54
CA ASP A 292 -2.14 4.03 5.80
C ASP A 292 -1.02 5.09 5.66
N GLU A 293 -0.70 5.55 4.44
CA GLU A 293 0.44 6.42 4.17
C GLU A 293 0.33 7.80 4.86
N SER A 294 1.47 8.45 5.10
CA SER A 294 1.55 9.78 5.75
C SER A 294 2.25 10.81 4.86
N GLY A 295 1.78 12.05 4.90
CA GLY A 295 2.41 13.20 4.23
C GLY A 295 1.80 13.56 2.87
N ASP A 296 2.45 14.49 2.16
CA ASP A 296 2.17 14.82 0.75
C ASP A 296 2.46 13.57 -0.09
N THR A 297 1.48 12.68 -0.18
CA THR A 297 1.49 11.58 -1.13
C THR A 297 1.51 12.25 -2.48
N SER A 298 2.69 12.26 -3.10
CA SER A 298 2.99 12.80 -4.42
C SER A 298 2.23 12.07 -5.51
N ARG A 299 0.90 12.02 -5.38
CA ARG A 299 -0.06 11.37 -6.24
C ARG A 299 0.08 9.85 -6.32
N ASN A 300 0.72 9.15 -5.38
CA ASN A 300 0.87 7.68 -5.42
C ASN A 300 0.27 7.01 -4.19
N PHE A 301 -0.37 5.85 -4.40
CA PHE A 301 -1.09 5.08 -3.39
C PHE A 301 -0.60 3.64 -3.45
N LEU A 302 0.07 3.19 -2.39
CA LEU A 302 0.82 1.95 -2.40
C LEU A 302 -0.12 0.75 -2.35
N ASP A 303 0.09 -0.17 -3.28
CA ASP A 303 -0.37 -1.55 -3.11
C ASP A 303 0.58 -2.24 -2.14
N SER A 304 0.08 -2.70 -0.99
CA SER A 304 0.85 -3.42 0.03
C SER A 304 1.29 -4.81 -0.44
N TYR A 305 0.67 -5.31 -1.52
CA TYR A 305 1.14 -6.48 -2.25
C TYR A 305 2.25 -6.14 -3.28
N GLU A 306 2.60 -4.85 -3.40
CA GLU A 306 3.71 -4.26 -4.15
C GLU A 306 3.65 -4.40 -5.69
N LEU A 307 2.49 -4.70 -6.26
CA LEU A 307 2.36 -4.92 -7.72
C LEU A 307 1.57 -3.83 -8.43
N ASN A 308 0.60 -3.21 -7.77
CA ASN A 308 -0.43 -2.41 -8.42
C ASN A 308 -0.66 -1.03 -7.78
N SER A 309 0.41 -0.33 -7.39
CA SER A 309 0.26 1.01 -6.80
C SER A 309 -0.56 1.95 -7.72
N GLY A 310 -1.51 2.66 -7.12
CA GLY A 310 -2.37 3.63 -7.79
C GLY A 310 -1.73 5.01 -7.86
N PHE A 311 -2.29 5.87 -8.70
CA PHE A 311 -1.91 7.27 -8.81
C PHE A 311 -3.11 8.23 -8.96
N SER A 312 -2.95 9.48 -8.55
CA SER A 312 -3.96 10.55 -8.69
C SER A 312 -3.44 11.70 -9.55
N GLU A 313 -4.33 12.48 -10.15
CA GLU A 313 -3.97 13.76 -10.79
C GLU A 313 -4.13 14.95 -9.84
N THR A 314 -4.69 14.72 -8.65
CA THR A 314 -4.89 15.71 -7.60
C THR A 314 -4.28 15.22 -6.29
N SER A 315 -3.94 16.14 -5.39
CA SER A 315 -3.58 15.75 -4.02
C SER A 315 -4.83 15.26 -3.30
N LEU A 316 -4.72 14.18 -2.53
CA LEU A 316 -5.81 13.65 -1.73
C LEU A 316 -5.52 13.87 -0.24
N ASP A 317 -6.55 14.22 0.53
CA ASP A 317 -6.41 14.44 1.96
C ASP A 317 -6.46 13.10 2.71
N SER A 318 -5.45 12.83 3.56
CA SER A 318 -5.50 11.74 4.51
C SER A 318 -6.41 12.08 5.69
N THR A 319 -7.15 11.10 6.20
CA THR A 319 -8.03 11.22 7.38
C THR A 319 -7.88 9.99 8.27
N SER A 320 -8.52 9.99 9.45
CA SER A 320 -8.62 8.78 10.28
C SER A 320 -9.47 7.72 9.57
N GLY A 321 -8.87 6.53 9.42
CA GLY A 321 -9.45 5.39 8.73
C GLY A 321 -10.40 4.59 9.61
N ARG A 322 -10.88 3.47 9.05
CA ARG A 322 -11.38 2.36 9.86
C ARG A 322 -10.20 1.64 10.53
N VAL A 323 -9.13 1.43 9.77
CA VAL A 323 -7.85 0.91 10.23
C VAL A 323 -6.86 2.04 10.03
N HIS A 324 -6.17 2.46 11.10
CA HIS A 324 -5.31 3.64 11.15
C HIS A 324 -5.76 4.87 10.32
N LYS A 325 -5.41 4.96 9.02
CA LYS A 325 -5.75 6.08 8.14
C LYS A 325 -6.59 5.67 6.93
N ALA A 326 -7.08 6.68 6.22
CA ALA A 326 -7.82 6.53 4.97
C ALA A 326 -7.60 7.75 4.09
N PHE A 327 -8.04 7.69 2.83
CA PHE A 327 -8.12 8.87 1.97
C PHE A 327 -9.55 9.38 1.81
N SER A 328 -9.69 10.71 1.75
CA SER A 328 -10.94 11.41 1.52
C SER A 328 -11.09 11.82 0.04
N LEU A 329 -12.25 11.50 -0.53
CA LEU A 329 -12.65 11.85 -1.89
C LEU A 329 -13.78 12.87 -1.85
N ASP A 330 -13.69 13.90 -2.69
CA ASP A 330 -14.57 15.09 -2.69
C ASP A 330 -15.85 14.91 -3.51
N GLY A 331 -15.97 13.81 -4.28
CA GLY A 331 -17.06 13.58 -5.22
C GLY A 331 -17.04 14.47 -6.46
N SER A 332 -15.92 15.14 -6.75
CA SER A 332 -15.83 16.10 -7.87
C SER A 332 -14.56 15.94 -8.70
N THR A 333 -13.38 15.96 -8.07
CA THR A 333 -12.08 15.94 -8.77
C THR A 333 -11.17 14.82 -8.30
N ASN A 334 -11.28 14.44 -7.02
CA ASN A 334 -10.44 13.46 -6.36
C ASN A 334 -10.76 12.05 -6.84
N LYS A 335 -9.73 11.34 -7.31
CA LYS A 335 -9.83 10.00 -7.89
C LYS A 335 -8.46 9.35 -7.96
N ILE A 336 -8.43 8.02 -7.89
CA ILE A 336 -7.20 7.23 -8.03
C ILE A 336 -7.36 6.31 -9.23
N ASN A 337 -6.34 6.27 -10.09
CA ASN A 337 -6.23 5.35 -11.20
C ASN A 337 -5.14 4.33 -10.89
N VAL A 338 -5.40 3.07 -11.16
CA VAL A 338 -4.42 2.00 -11.12
C VAL A 338 -4.23 1.53 -12.55
N LEU A 339 -2.98 1.41 -12.98
CA LEU A 339 -2.66 1.02 -14.35
C LEU A 339 -3.22 -0.38 -14.65
N ASP A 340 -3.56 -0.59 -15.91
CA ASP A 340 -4.07 -1.88 -16.35
C ASP A 340 -3.01 -2.99 -16.19
N GLN A 341 -3.43 -4.14 -15.70
CA GLN A 341 -2.60 -5.34 -15.52
C GLN A 341 -3.41 -6.60 -15.86
N PRO A 342 -2.77 -7.65 -16.43
CA PRO A 342 -3.47 -8.89 -16.80
C PRO A 342 -4.15 -9.61 -15.63
N GLU A 343 -3.67 -9.42 -14.40
CA GLU A 343 -4.26 -10.00 -13.19
C GLU A 343 -5.64 -9.43 -12.82
N PHE A 344 -6.04 -8.31 -13.44
CA PHE A 344 -7.40 -7.77 -13.34
C PHE A 344 -8.36 -8.34 -14.40
N ASP A 345 -7.89 -9.24 -15.26
CA ASP A 345 -8.73 -9.94 -16.23
C ASP A 345 -9.24 -11.28 -15.65
N PHE A 346 -10.53 -11.32 -15.34
CA PHE A 346 -11.20 -12.46 -14.75
C PHE A 346 -11.87 -13.32 -15.85
N VAL A 347 -11.05 -14.14 -16.51
CA VAL A 347 -11.47 -15.06 -17.58
C VAL A 347 -12.01 -16.35 -16.95
N ASN A 348 -13.34 -16.56 -17.01
CA ASN A 348 -14.01 -17.74 -16.44
C ASN A 348 -13.65 -18.04 -14.97
N SER A 349 -13.21 -17.03 -14.23
CA SER A 349 -12.72 -17.16 -12.87
C SER A 349 -13.66 -16.51 -11.86
N SER A 350 -13.56 -16.92 -10.61
CA SER A 350 -14.15 -16.20 -9.49
C SER A 350 -13.26 -15.04 -9.09
N PHE A 351 -13.85 -13.97 -8.57
CA PHE A 351 -13.09 -12.89 -7.95
C PHE A 351 -13.90 -12.21 -6.85
N THR A 352 -13.17 -11.53 -5.97
CA THR A 352 -13.74 -10.72 -4.90
C THR A 352 -13.10 -9.35 -4.89
N VAL A 353 -13.89 -8.34 -4.62
CA VAL A 353 -13.45 -6.97 -4.34
C VAL A 353 -14.08 -6.51 -3.04
N GLU A 354 -13.30 -5.90 -2.17
CA GLU A 354 -13.77 -5.37 -0.90
C GLU A 354 -13.15 -4.01 -0.58
N ALA A 355 -13.86 -3.25 0.25
CA ALA A 355 -13.40 -1.98 0.78
C ALA A 355 -14.14 -1.61 2.07
N TRP A 356 -13.48 -0.86 2.94
CA TRP A 356 -14.13 -0.04 3.95
C TRP A 356 -14.45 1.34 3.36
N ILE A 357 -15.68 1.82 3.57
CA ILE A 357 -16.15 3.11 3.04
C ILE A 357 -16.93 3.91 4.07
N LYS A 358 -16.79 5.23 4.03
CA LYS A 358 -17.55 6.19 4.83
C LYS A 358 -18.19 7.24 3.90
N PRO A 359 -19.39 6.98 3.36
CA PRO A 359 -20.03 7.90 2.42
C PRO A 359 -20.45 9.20 3.10
N ASN A 360 -20.30 10.33 2.42
CA ASN A 360 -20.75 11.65 2.86
C ASN A 360 -21.97 12.16 2.05
N SER A 361 -22.27 11.53 0.92
CA SER A 361 -23.37 11.89 0.01
C SER A 361 -24.24 10.69 -0.35
N SER A 362 -25.51 10.96 -0.62
CA SER A 362 -26.50 9.97 -1.07
C SER A 362 -26.95 10.16 -2.52
N THR A 363 -26.37 11.08 -3.30
CA THR A 363 -26.84 11.42 -4.65
C THR A 363 -26.08 10.72 -5.78
N GLY A 364 -26.82 10.14 -6.73
CA GLY A 364 -26.28 9.48 -7.93
C GLY A 364 -25.60 8.13 -7.67
N ASP A 365 -25.16 7.47 -8.72
CA ASP A 365 -24.29 6.28 -8.57
C ASP A 365 -22.86 6.75 -8.26
N ARG A 366 -22.16 6.02 -7.40
CA ARG A 366 -20.83 6.36 -6.90
C ARG A 366 -19.97 5.11 -6.85
N THR A 367 -18.85 5.11 -7.56
CA THR A 367 -17.96 3.96 -7.64
C THR A 367 -16.85 4.05 -6.60
N ILE A 368 -16.64 2.95 -5.87
CA ILE A 368 -15.55 2.80 -4.91
C ILE A 368 -14.36 2.18 -5.61
N ILE A 369 -14.59 1.11 -6.36
CA ILE A 369 -13.59 0.49 -7.22
C ILE A 369 -14.24 -0.12 -8.44
N GLY A 370 -13.59 -0.07 -9.60
CA GLY A 370 -14.12 -0.71 -10.79
C GLY A 370 -13.17 -0.65 -11.98
N LYS A 371 -13.44 -1.49 -12.97
CA LYS A 371 -12.72 -1.55 -14.24
C LYS A 371 -13.69 -1.27 -15.37
N TYR A 372 -13.41 -0.22 -16.15
CA TYR A 372 -14.31 0.29 -17.20
C TYR A 372 -14.18 -0.48 -18.53
N GLY A 373 -15.27 -0.54 -19.31
CA GLY A 373 -15.28 -1.07 -20.69
C GLY A 373 -16.02 -0.12 -21.64
N ARG A 374 -15.32 0.41 -22.64
CA ARG A 374 -15.77 1.47 -23.57
C ARG A 374 -16.62 0.94 -24.71
N THR A 375 -16.25 -0.19 -25.31
CA THR A 375 -16.95 -0.78 -26.45
C THR A 375 -17.92 -1.85 -26.00
N ILE A 376 -18.87 -2.22 -26.86
CA ILE A 376 -19.81 -3.31 -26.58
C ILE A 376 -19.11 -4.67 -26.38
N ASP A 377 -17.88 -4.79 -26.89
CA ASP A 377 -17.02 -5.98 -26.78
C ASP A 377 -16.12 -5.97 -25.54
N GLU A 378 -16.14 -4.89 -24.74
CA GLU A 378 -15.37 -4.78 -23.49
C GLU A 378 -16.30 -5.00 -22.28
N SER A 379 -16.03 -6.08 -21.52
CA SER A 379 -16.65 -6.34 -20.23
C SER A 379 -16.20 -5.34 -19.18
N TYR A 380 -17.00 -5.16 -18.13
CA TYR A 380 -16.66 -4.22 -17.06
C TYR A 380 -17.33 -4.59 -15.74
N TRP A 381 -16.82 -4.05 -14.64
CA TRP A 381 -17.39 -4.27 -13.32
C TRP A 381 -17.10 -3.11 -12.38
N TRP A 382 -17.97 -2.89 -11.41
CA TRP A 382 -17.72 -1.95 -10.32
C TRP A 382 -18.40 -2.37 -9.03
N LEU A 383 -17.78 -2.00 -7.92
CA LEU A 383 -18.32 -2.02 -6.58
C LEU A 383 -18.53 -0.57 -6.12
N GLY A 384 -19.70 -0.28 -5.57
CA GLY A 384 -19.98 1.05 -5.04
C GLY A 384 -21.38 1.22 -4.49
N LEU A 385 -21.92 2.42 -4.62
CA LEU A 385 -23.24 2.81 -4.12
C LEU A 385 -24.13 3.28 -5.26
N ASN A 386 -25.41 2.95 -5.20
CA ASN A 386 -26.40 3.50 -6.12
C ASN A 386 -26.94 4.88 -5.65
N ASN A 387 -27.84 5.44 -6.44
CA ASN A 387 -28.57 6.68 -6.15
C ASN A 387 -29.44 6.68 -4.87
N THR A 388 -29.67 5.54 -4.23
CA THR A 388 -30.37 5.41 -2.94
C THR A 388 -29.41 5.05 -1.79
N ASN A 389 -28.11 5.15 -2.01
CA ASN A 389 -27.05 4.85 -1.04
C ASN A 389 -26.97 3.38 -0.61
N GLN A 390 -27.46 2.46 -1.44
CA GLN A 390 -27.35 1.02 -1.22
C GLN A 390 -26.07 0.49 -1.86
N ALA A 391 -25.36 -0.40 -1.16
CA ALA A 391 -24.18 -1.07 -1.68
C ALA A 391 -24.57 -1.90 -2.91
N THR A 392 -23.85 -1.73 -4.00
CA THR A 392 -24.16 -2.35 -5.29
C THR A 392 -22.89 -2.91 -5.91
N PHE A 393 -22.98 -4.15 -6.36
CA PHE A 393 -21.95 -4.79 -7.17
C PHE A 393 -22.52 -5.07 -8.56
N PHE A 394 -21.82 -4.59 -9.59
CA PHE A 394 -22.26 -4.60 -10.97
C PHE A 394 -21.23 -5.31 -11.85
N THR A 395 -21.71 -6.14 -12.76
CA THR A 395 -20.92 -6.80 -13.80
C THR A 395 -21.62 -6.66 -15.15
N SER A 396 -20.88 -6.30 -16.18
CA SER A 396 -21.28 -6.33 -17.58
C SER A 396 -20.41 -7.34 -18.32
N PHE A 397 -21.04 -8.22 -19.08
CA PHE A 397 -20.37 -9.25 -19.85
C PHE A 397 -20.43 -8.92 -21.35
N ASP A 398 -19.30 -9.08 -22.04
CA ASP A 398 -19.22 -9.14 -23.49
C ASP A 398 -20.12 -10.28 -23.97
N SER A 399 -21.03 -9.95 -24.85
CA SER A 399 -21.94 -10.89 -25.46
C SER A 399 -21.64 -10.87 -26.96
N LYS A 400 -20.70 -11.71 -27.39
CA LYS A 400 -20.44 -11.94 -28.83
C LYS A 400 -21.64 -12.57 -29.54
N THR A 401 -22.61 -13.07 -28.77
CA THR A 401 -23.79 -13.82 -29.24
C THR A 401 -25.06 -12.97 -29.33
N PHE A 402 -25.18 -11.89 -28.54
CA PHE A 402 -26.34 -10.99 -28.56
C PHE A 402 -25.87 -9.57 -28.88
N SER A 403 -26.63 -8.84 -29.71
CA SER A 403 -26.32 -7.47 -30.15
C SER A 403 -26.38 -6.40 -29.04
N PHE A 404 -26.36 -6.79 -27.75
CA PHE A 404 -26.49 -5.91 -26.58
C PHE A 404 -25.66 -6.45 -25.39
N ARG A 405 -25.21 -5.56 -24.50
CA ARG A 405 -24.47 -5.93 -23.27
C ARG A 405 -25.38 -6.63 -22.26
N ASN A 406 -24.82 -7.58 -21.51
CA ASN A 406 -25.55 -8.30 -20.48
C ASN A 406 -25.23 -7.75 -19.08
N ASP A 407 -25.90 -6.65 -18.74
CA ASP A 407 -25.71 -5.97 -17.46
C ASP A 407 -26.42 -6.71 -16.32
N LYS A 408 -25.70 -6.89 -15.21
CA LYS A 408 -26.16 -7.60 -14.03
C LYS A 408 -25.69 -6.85 -12.79
N GLN A 409 -26.59 -6.62 -11.85
CA GLN A 409 -26.28 -5.95 -10.60
C GLN A 409 -26.99 -6.62 -9.43
N VAL A 410 -26.34 -6.60 -8.27
CA VAL A 410 -26.92 -7.01 -7.01
C VAL A 410 -26.73 -5.87 -6.00
N THR A 411 -27.79 -5.54 -5.27
CA THR A 411 -27.85 -4.37 -4.39
C THR A 411 -28.29 -4.77 -2.99
N SER A 412 -27.71 -4.16 -1.96
CA SER A 412 -28.08 -4.37 -0.56
C SER A 412 -29.53 -3.94 -0.30
N PRO A 413 -30.26 -4.59 0.61
CA PRO A 413 -31.67 -4.27 0.85
C PRO A 413 -31.84 -2.91 1.54
N THR A 414 -30.83 -2.48 2.29
CA THR A 414 -30.83 -1.24 3.07
C THR A 414 -29.79 -0.25 2.55
N SER A 415 -30.13 1.02 2.65
CA SER A 415 -29.21 2.13 2.41
C SER A 415 -28.19 2.21 3.54
N LEU A 416 -26.95 2.55 3.19
CA LEU A 416 -25.90 2.85 4.16
C LEU A 416 -26.13 4.22 4.80
N THR A 417 -25.69 4.37 6.04
CA THR A 417 -25.75 5.64 6.77
C THR A 417 -24.54 6.50 6.42
N ASN A 418 -24.76 7.76 6.01
CA ASN A 418 -23.66 8.69 5.76
C ASN A 418 -22.90 9.00 7.05
N GLY A 419 -21.59 9.27 6.93
CA GLY A 419 -20.71 9.54 8.04
C GLY A 419 -20.39 8.32 8.91
N SER A 420 -20.79 7.10 8.49
CA SER A 420 -20.49 5.85 9.19
C SER A 420 -19.65 4.93 8.32
N TRP A 421 -18.65 4.27 8.91
CA TRP A 421 -17.85 3.26 8.24
C TRP A 421 -18.70 2.01 7.96
N ASN A 422 -18.63 1.51 6.73
CA ASN A 422 -19.27 0.27 6.29
C ASN A 422 -18.27 -0.55 5.47
N HIS A 423 -18.23 -1.85 5.69
CA HIS A 423 -17.48 -2.79 4.87
C HIS A 423 -18.40 -3.31 3.77
N ILE A 424 -18.00 -3.17 2.51
CA ILE A 424 -18.76 -3.67 1.36
C ILE A 424 -17.91 -4.65 0.56
N VAL A 425 -18.52 -5.77 0.14
CA VAL A 425 -17.81 -6.82 -0.60
C VAL A 425 -18.65 -7.28 -1.78
N GLY A 426 -18.09 -7.16 -2.99
CA GLY A 426 -18.63 -7.74 -4.21
C GLY A 426 -17.93 -9.07 -4.52
N VAL A 427 -18.70 -10.15 -4.66
CA VAL A 427 -18.16 -11.48 -4.99
C VAL A 427 -18.79 -11.99 -6.28
N LYS A 428 -17.97 -12.41 -7.23
CA LYS A 428 -18.38 -13.21 -8.40
C LYS A 428 -17.87 -14.63 -8.20
N ASP A 429 -18.77 -15.60 -8.03
CA ASP A 429 -18.38 -16.99 -7.79
C ASP A 429 -18.25 -17.83 -9.07
N SER A 430 -17.72 -19.04 -8.92
CA SER A 430 -17.50 -20.00 -10.01
C SER A 430 -18.79 -20.69 -10.50
N ILE A 431 -19.93 -20.43 -9.86
CA ILE A 431 -21.25 -21.00 -10.18
C ILE A 431 -22.13 -19.89 -10.80
N ASN A 432 -21.49 -18.88 -11.39
CA ASN A 432 -22.12 -17.76 -12.07
C ASN A 432 -23.11 -17.00 -11.17
N ASN A 433 -22.76 -16.72 -9.91
CA ASN A 433 -23.51 -15.77 -9.10
C ASN A 433 -22.67 -14.52 -8.82
N ILE A 434 -23.36 -13.38 -8.71
CA ILE A 434 -22.80 -12.18 -8.08
C ILE A 434 -23.47 -11.97 -6.72
N LYS A 435 -22.68 -11.55 -5.75
CA LYS A 435 -23.11 -11.33 -4.36
C LYS A 435 -22.63 -9.97 -3.88
N ILE A 436 -23.43 -9.34 -3.03
CA ILE A 436 -23.03 -8.15 -2.27
C ILE A 436 -23.19 -8.45 -0.78
N TYR A 437 -22.14 -8.22 -0.02
CA TYR A 437 -22.12 -8.29 1.43
C TYR A 437 -21.96 -6.87 1.98
N VAL A 438 -22.59 -6.64 3.13
CA VAL A 438 -22.42 -5.40 3.90
C VAL A 438 -22.13 -5.79 5.35
N ASN A 439 -21.06 -5.24 5.92
CA ASN A 439 -20.68 -5.38 7.32
C ASN A 439 -20.61 -6.85 7.80
N GLY A 440 -20.02 -7.72 6.97
CA GLY A 440 -19.86 -9.14 7.29
C GLY A 440 -21.15 -9.96 7.40
N GLY A 441 -22.32 -9.39 7.09
CA GLY A 441 -23.62 -10.07 7.14
C GLY A 441 -23.86 -11.04 5.98
N SER A 442 -25.04 -11.67 5.95
CA SER A 442 -25.43 -12.56 4.84
C SER A 442 -25.54 -11.80 3.50
N PRO A 443 -25.14 -12.41 2.37
CA PRO A 443 -25.18 -11.71 1.09
C PRO A 443 -26.58 -11.62 0.51
N VAL A 444 -26.81 -10.59 -0.28
CA VAL A 444 -27.80 -10.66 -1.37
C VAL A 444 -27.13 -11.35 -2.55
N THR A 445 -27.79 -12.33 -3.15
CA THR A 445 -27.24 -13.13 -4.27
C THR A 445 -28.12 -12.98 -5.50
N LEU A 446 -27.51 -12.74 -6.66
CA LEU A 446 -28.14 -12.83 -7.97
C LEU A 446 -27.47 -13.96 -8.77
N SER A 447 -28.28 -14.88 -9.30
CA SER A 447 -27.78 -15.88 -10.25
C SER A 447 -27.73 -15.30 -11.66
N LEU A 448 -26.59 -15.48 -12.33
CA LEU A 448 -26.38 -15.11 -13.73
C LEU A 448 -26.84 -16.22 -14.69
N GLY A 449 -27.19 -17.41 -14.20
CA GLY A 449 -27.57 -18.56 -15.04
C GLY A 449 -26.40 -19.15 -15.84
N THR A 450 -26.64 -19.55 -17.09
CA THR A 450 -25.65 -20.20 -17.97
C THR A 450 -24.66 -19.22 -18.63
N ILE A 451 -24.61 -17.96 -18.17
CA ILE A 451 -23.67 -16.97 -18.72
C ILE A 451 -22.24 -17.42 -18.36
N VAL A 452 -21.46 -17.83 -19.36
CA VAL A 452 -20.04 -18.16 -19.25
C VAL A 452 -19.29 -17.10 -20.04
N ASP A 453 -19.13 -15.92 -19.47
CA ASP A 453 -18.48 -14.82 -20.17
C ASP A 453 -17.33 -14.21 -19.36
N THR A 454 -16.33 -13.77 -20.11
CA THR A 454 -15.05 -13.28 -19.63
C THR A 454 -15.16 -11.82 -19.22
N ILE A 455 -14.66 -11.48 -18.04
CA ILE A 455 -14.46 -10.08 -17.66
C ILE A 455 -13.02 -9.73 -17.96
N ASN A 456 -12.79 -9.03 -19.08
CA ASN A 456 -11.49 -8.49 -19.44
C ASN A 456 -11.66 -7.05 -19.94
N SER A 457 -10.66 -6.22 -19.69
CA SER A 457 -10.63 -4.88 -20.23
C SER A 457 -9.20 -4.36 -20.21
N SER A 458 -8.75 -3.72 -21.28
CA SER A 458 -7.42 -3.09 -21.30
C SER A 458 -7.40 -1.70 -20.67
N ARG A 459 -8.43 -1.35 -19.88
CA ARG A 459 -8.58 -0.03 -19.24
C ARG A 459 -7.99 -0.04 -17.83
N PRO A 460 -7.45 1.12 -17.39
CA PRO A 460 -7.06 1.30 -16.00
C PRO A 460 -8.19 0.92 -15.04
N LEU A 461 -7.80 0.34 -13.92
CA LEU A 461 -8.65 0.17 -12.76
C LEU A 461 -8.86 1.54 -12.09
N ASN A 462 -10.05 1.78 -11.57
CA ASN A 462 -10.46 3.07 -11.01
C ASN A 462 -10.82 2.87 -9.54
N ILE A 463 -10.30 3.72 -8.65
CA ILE A 463 -10.70 3.79 -7.25
C ILE A 463 -11.29 5.19 -7.00
N GLY A 464 -12.51 5.22 -6.48
CA GLY A 464 -13.25 6.45 -6.19
C GLY A 464 -14.00 7.07 -7.38
N HIS A 465 -13.99 6.44 -8.56
CA HIS A 465 -14.68 6.94 -9.75
C HIS A 465 -14.94 5.83 -10.78
N TRP A 466 -15.76 6.15 -11.78
CA TRP A 466 -16.03 5.34 -12.97
C TRP A 466 -15.77 6.16 -14.22
N TYR A 467 -14.60 6.00 -14.88
CA TYR A 467 -14.26 6.76 -16.09
C TYR A 467 -14.53 8.27 -15.96
N ASN A 468 -14.06 8.87 -14.86
CA ASN A 468 -14.27 10.29 -14.51
C ASN A 468 -15.75 10.69 -14.34
N LYS A 469 -16.61 9.73 -14.04
CA LYS A 469 -18.01 9.90 -13.63
C LYS A 469 -18.24 9.15 -12.32
N ASN A 470 -19.43 9.29 -11.74
CA ASN A 470 -19.84 8.57 -10.53
C ASN A 470 -18.79 8.68 -9.41
N LEU A 471 -18.27 9.90 -9.20
CA LEU A 471 -17.21 10.11 -8.23
C LEU A 471 -17.75 9.90 -6.81
N PHE A 472 -16.96 9.23 -5.99
CA PHE A 472 -17.30 9.00 -4.61
C PHE A 472 -17.02 10.25 -3.76
N ASN A 473 -17.98 10.63 -2.93
CA ASN A 473 -17.80 11.62 -1.89
C ASN A 473 -17.83 10.92 -0.53
N GLY A 474 -16.68 10.83 0.13
CA GLY A 474 -16.50 10.05 1.35
C GLY A 474 -15.06 9.60 1.55
N SER A 475 -14.84 8.82 2.60
CA SER A 475 -13.54 8.20 2.87
C SER A 475 -13.51 6.74 2.42
N VAL A 476 -12.37 6.28 1.90
CA VAL A 476 -12.14 4.90 1.46
C VAL A 476 -10.90 4.37 2.16
N ASP A 477 -10.98 3.12 2.58
CA ASP A 477 -9.96 2.44 3.38
C ASP A 477 -9.91 0.94 3.00
N GLU A 478 -8.76 0.29 3.18
CA GLU A 478 -8.58 -1.16 3.07
C GLU A 478 -9.16 -1.78 1.79
N VAL A 479 -8.78 -1.27 0.61
CA VAL A 479 -9.31 -1.76 -0.67
C VAL A 479 -8.53 -3.00 -1.12
N ALA A 480 -9.20 -4.12 -1.37
CA ALA A 480 -8.53 -5.36 -1.78
C ALA A 480 -9.23 -6.07 -2.96
N ILE A 481 -8.43 -6.78 -3.76
CA ILE A 481 -8.88 -7.61 -4.89
C ILE A 481 -8.31 -9.02 -4.76
N TYR A 482 -9.12 -10.03 -5.04
CA TYR A 482 -8.74 -11.44 -5.00
C TYR A 482 -9.17 -12.17 -6.27
N ASN A 483 -8.35 -13.11 -6.74
CA ASN A 483 -8.70 -14.05 -7.81
C ASN A 483 -9.49 -15.28 -7.30
N LYS A 484 -10.23 -15.10 -6.21
CA LYS A 484 -11.04 -16.12 -5.53
C LYS A 484 -12.37 -15.52 -5.10
N ALA A 485 -13.43 -16.32 -5.11
CA ALA A 485 -14.63 -16.01 -4.33
C ALA A 485 -14.36 -16.26 -2.84
N LEU A 486 -14.28 -15.19 -2.06
CA LEU A 486 -14.16 -15.31 -0.60
C LEU A 486 -15.45 -15.93 -0.03
N SER A 487 -15.27 -16.77 0.99
CA SER A 487 -16.36 -17.37 1.75
C SER A 487 -16.99 -16.38 2.72
N GLN A 488 -18.21 -16.69 3.20
CA GLN A 488 -18.85 -15.93 4.28
C GLN A 488 -17.93 -15.79 5.50
N THR A 489 -17.22 -16.87 5.87
CA THR A 489 -16.31 -16.88 7.02
C THR A 489 -15.14 -15.91 6.83
N GLU A 490 -14.48 -15.92 5.66
CA GLU A 490 -13.40 -14.98 5.34
C GLU A 490 -13.90 -13.53 5.38
N ILE A 491 -15.07 -13.25 4.79
CA ILE A 491 -15.65 -11.89 4.76
C ILE A 491 -16.04 -11.41 6.16
N THR A 492 -16.66 -12.28 6.97
CA THR A 492 -16.99 -11.94 8.37
C THR A 492 -15.73 -11.70 9.20
N ASP A 493 -14.66 -12.47 8.98
CA ASP A 493 -13.37 -12.27 9.65
C ASP A 493 -12.75 -10.91 9.28
N HIS A 494 -12.65 -10.59 7.99
CA HIS A 494 -12.14 -9.30 7.50
C HIS A 494 -12.95 -8.12 8.09
N TYR A 495 -14.28 -8.24 8.15
CA TYR A 495 -15.14 -7.26 8.80
C TYR A 495 -14.82 -7.14 10.29
N GLN A 496 -14.71 -8.24 11.04
CA GLN A 496 -14.46 -8.20 12.49
C GLN A 496 -13.08 -7.64 12.83
N ARG A 497 -12.05 -7.98 12.05
CA ARG A 497 -10.70 -7.40 12.15
C ARG A 497 -10.74 -5.88 12.08
N GLY A 498 -11.37 -5.30 11.06
CA GLY A 498 -11.52 -3.84 10.95
C GLY A 498 -12.52 -3.26 11.95
N ASN A 499 -13.60 -3.98 12.27
CA ASN A 499 -14.69 -3.44 13.08
C ASN A 499 -14.38 -3.44 14.59
N ILE A 500 -13.90 -4.56 15.11
CA ILE A 500 -13.71 -4.75 16.55
C ILE A 500 -12.26 -4.45 16.92
N HIS A 501 -11.31 -4.80 16.05
CA HIS A 501 -9.90 -4.79 16.40
C HIS A 501 -9.13 -3.60 15.80
N SER A 502 -9.74 -2.86 14.87
CA SER A 502 -9.07 -1.80 14.09
C SER A 502 -7.80 -2.31 13.43
N LYS A 503 -7.86 -3.55 12.90
CA LYS A 503 -6.75 -4.24 12.23
C LYS A 503 -7.08 -4.50 10.77
N GLY A 504 -6.06 -4.42 9.93
CA GLY A 504 -6.18 -4.76 8.52
C GLY A 504 -6.45 -6.24 8.29
N TYR A 505 -6.88 -6.58 7.07
CA TYR A 505 -7.32 -7.94 6.71
C TYR A 505 -6.26 -9.02 6.97
N PHE A 506 -4.98 -8.65 6.95
CA PHE A 506 -3.87 -9.58 7.12
C PHE A 506 -2.92 -9.20 8.25
N ASP A 507 -3.24 -8.20 9.06
CA ASP A 507 -2.42 -7.80 10.20
C ASP A 507 -2.27 -8.98 11.18
N ASN A 508 -1.06 -9.13 11.71
CA ASN A 508 -0.72 -10.16 12.69
C ASN A 508 -1.00 -9.64 14.10
N PHE A 509 -1.97 -10.25 14.78
CA PHE A 509 -2.24 -9.99 16.18
C PHE A 509 -2.82 -11.24 16.84
N VAL A 510 -2.82 -11.24 18.17
CA VAL A 510 -3.54 -12.22 18.98
C VAL A 510 -4.42 -11.53 20.00
N LEU A 511 -5.49 -12.22 20.40
CA LEU A 511 -6.38 -11.82 21.48
C LEU A 511 -5.99 -12.57 22.76
N VAL A 512 -5.62 -11.81 23.79
CA VAL A 512 -5.29 -12.33 25.11
C VAL A 512 -6.47 -12.08 26.05
N LYS A 513 -6.97 -13.14 26.67
CA LYS A 513 -7.90 -13.06 27.80
C LYS A 513 -7.23 -13.62 29.04
N SER A 514 -7.11 -12.80 30.08
CA SER A 514 -6.52 -13.27 31.33
C SER A 514 -7.21 -12.67 32.54
N LYS A 515 -7.15 -13.41 33.65
CA LYS A 515 -7.68 -13.00 34.94
C LYS A 515 -6.66 -13.24 36.04
N ILE A 516 -6.44 -12.25 36.90
CA ILE A 516 -5.48 -12.30 37.99
C ILE A 516 -5.97 -11.43 39.16
N PHE A 517 -5.68 -11.84 40.39
CA PHE A 517 -5.84 -10.98 41.56
C PHE A 517 -4.49 -10.48 42.08
N LEU A 518 -4.51 -9.28 42.66
CA LEU A 518 -3.41 -8.72 43.41
C LEU A 518 -3.70 -8.94 44.90
N GLN A 519 -2.75 -9.50 45.66
CA GLN A 519 -2.95 -9.76 47.08
C GLN A 519 -3.30 -8.49 47.87
N GLY A 520 -2.68 -7.36 47.53
CA GLY A 520 -2.84 -6.09 48.22
C GLY A 520 -4.28 -5.58 48.30
N PRO A 521 -4.90 -5.27 47.15
CA PRO A 521 -6.23 -4.68 47.10
C PRO A 521 -7.37 -5.71 47.24
N TYR A 522 -7.09 -7.01 47.26
CA TYR A 522 -8.14 -8.03 47.33
C TYR A 522 -8.88 -8.00 48.67
N ASP A 523 -10.21 -7.93 48.59
CA ASP A 523 -11.14 -8.00 49.70
C ASP A 523 -11.92 -9.33 49.66
N SER A 524 -11.68 -10.16 50.67
CA SER A 524 -12.32 -11.48 50.82
C SER A 524 -13.83 -11.41 51.03
N LEU A 525 -14.38 -10.27 51.51
CA LEU A 525 -15.83 -10.15 51.73
C LEU A 525 -16.58 -10.02 50.40
N SER A 526 -16.02 -9.25 49.47
CA SER A 526 -16.59 -9.02 48.14
C SER A 526 -16.07 -9.98 47.07
N ASN A 527 -15.01 -10.75 47.37
CA ASN A 527 -14.28 -11.57 46.39
C ASN A 527 -13.86 -10.72 45.17
N SER A 528 -13.38 -9.51 45.45
CA SER A 528 -12.99 -8.50 44.45
C SER A 528 -11.87 -7.62 45.01
N MET A 529 -11.26 -6.79 44.16
CA MET A 529 -10.22 -5.85 44.55
C MET A 529 -10.78 -4.44 44.73
N ILE A 530 -10.28 -3.71 45.71
CA ILE A 530 -10.65 -2.30 45.92
C ILE A 530 -10.15 -1.42 44.77
N THR A 531 -10.89 -0.35 44.46
CA THR A 531 -10.62 0.59 43.36
C THR A 531 -10.36 2.00 43.88
N VAL A 532 -9.74 2.11 45.06
CA VAL A 532 -9.54 3.41 45.73
C VAL A 532 -8.69 4.35 44.88
N LEU A 533 -7.67 3.84 44.17
CA LEU A 533 -6.84 4.67 43.30
C LEU A 533 -7.62 5.29 42.14
N ASP A 534 -8.55 4.55 41.53
CA ASP A 534 -9.45 5.06 40.49
C ASP A 534 -10.41 6.12 41.07
N THR A 535 -11.14 5.76 42.14
CA THR A 535 -12.13 6.67 42.77
C THR A 535 -11.53 7.95 43.37
N THR A 536 -10.22 7.98 43.61
CA THR A 536 -9.47 9.16 44.08
C THR A 536 -8.66 9.86 42.98
N GLY A 537 -8.73 9.37 41.73
CA GLY A 537 -8.03 9.98 40.59
C GLY A 537 -6.51 9.88 40.67
N LEU A 538 -5.97 8.88 41.36
CA LEU A 538 -4.53 8.68 41.56
C LEU A 538 -3.89 7.83 40.45
N ILE A 539 -4.66 7.00 39.73
CA ILE A 539 -4.12 6.22 38.61
C ILE A 539 -3.68 7.18 37.49
N PRO A 540 -2.42 7.11 37.03
CA PRO A 540 -1.96 8.00 35.98
C PRO A 540 -2.67 7.70 34.65
N LEU A 541 -2.99 8.74 33.89
CA LEU A 541 -3.54 8.60 32.54
C LEU A 541 -2.55 7.98 31.55
N THR A 542 -1.25 8.00 31.87
CA THR A 542 -0.22 7.32 31.10
C THR A 542 0.28 6.09 31.84
N SER A 543 0.33 4.95 31.16
CA SER A 543 0.87 3.69 31.69
C SER A 543 2.28 3.90 32.26
N PRO A 544 2.58 3.36 33.45
CA PRO A 544 3.90 3.46 34.06
C PRO A 544 4.96 2.57 33.40
N TYR A 545 4.58 1.70 32.46
CA TYR A 545 5.50 0.76 31.81
C TYR A 545 6.16 1.38 30.59
N SER A 546 7.46 1.63 30.67
CA SER A 546 8.27 2.23 29.60
C SER A 546 8.28 1.46 28.28
N GLN A 547 7.96 0.16 28.33
CA GLN A 547 7.88 -0.71 27.16
C GLN A 547 6.70 -0.33 26.26
N ASP A 548 5.55 0.04 26.84
CA ASP A 548 4.33 0.42 26.12
C ASP A 548 3.64 1.61 26.83
N PRO A 549 4.20 2.84 26.69
CA PRO A 549 3.74 4.03 27.41
C PRO A 549 2.45 4.59 26.76
N ARG A 550 1.33 3.93 27.04
CA ARG A 550 -0.01 4.32 26.54
C ARG A 550 -0.60 5.45 27.33
N THR A 551 -1.22 6.41 26.66
CA THR A 551 -1.98 7.50 27.29
C THR A 551 -3.46 7.38 26.93
N VAL A 552 -4.31 7.46 27.95
CA VAL A 552 -5.78 7.47 27.81
C VAL A 552 -6.35 8.82 28.24
N ASP A 553 -7.53 9.17 27.75
CA ASP A 553 -8.20 10.43 28.13
C ASP A 553 -8.81 10.37 29.54
N SER A 554 -9.17 9.17 30.00
CA SER A 554 -9.77 8.93 31.31
C SER A 554 -9.54 7.50 31.78
N ILE A 555 -9.51 7.29 33.10
CA ILE A 555 -9.53 5.95 33.68
C ILE A 555 -10.99 5.44 33.71
N PRO A 556 -11.28 4.25 33.17
CA PRO A 556 -12.60 3.61 33.25
C PRO A 556 -13.00 3.31 34.71
N SER A 557 -14.29 3.03 34.95
CA SER A 557 -14.73 2.58 36.27
C SER A 557 -14.22 1.17 36.60
N ASP A 558 -14.13 0.89 37.90
CA ASP A 558 -13.77 -0.43 38.43
C ASP A 558 -12.31 -0.84 38.15
N ILE A 559 -11.45 0.12 37.82
CA ILE A 559 -10.03 -0.14 37.60
C ILE A 559 -9.27 -0.13 38.93
N VAL A 560 -8.48 -1.18 39.14
CA VAL A 560 -7.57 -1.31 40.28
C VAL A 560 -6.26 -0.61 39.96
N ASP A 561 -5.65 -0.94 38.82
CA ASP A 561 -4.38 -0.36 38.38
C ASP A 561 -4.04 -0.72 36.92
N TRP A 562 -2.91 -0.20 36.43
CA TRP A 562 -2.21 -0.62 35.22
C TRP A 562 -1.41 -1.92 35.43
N VAL A 563 -1.47 -2.84 34.46
CA VAL A 563 -0.60 -4.01 34.33
C VAL A 563 0.10 -4.03 32.97
N LEU A 564 1.25 -4.69 32.87
CA LEU A 564 1.88 -5.01 31.58
C LEU A 564 1.68 -6.49 31.31
N VAL A 565 1.01 -6.80 30.20
CA VAL A 565 0.89 -8.16 29.68
C VAL A 565 2.02 -8.38 28.68
N GLU A 566 2.80 -9.43 28.88
CA GLU A 566 3.94 -9.79 28.04
C GLU A 566 3.72 -11.22 27.50
N LEU A 567 4.03 -11.45 26.22
CA LEU A 567 3.96 -12.77 25.58
C LEU A 567 5.37 -13.29 25.29
N ARG A 568 5.62 -14.56 25.64
CA ARG A 568 6.89 -15.26 25.39
C ARG A 568 6.68 -16.56 24.64
N SER A 569 7.58 -16.88 23.72
CA SER A 569 7.56 -18.16 22.99
C SER A 569 8.37 -19.28 23.67
N SER A 570 9.21 -18.97 24.66
CA SER A 570 10.04 -19.96 25.35
C SER A 570 10.17 -19.69 26.86
N LEU A 571 10.64 -20.72 27.58
CA LEU A 571 10.92 -20.66 29.02
C LEU A 571 12.27 -20.01 29.35
N ILE A 572 13.16 -19.89 28.36
CA ILE A 572 14.48 -19.30 28.57
C ILE A 572 14.29 -17.79 28.36
N GLY A 573 14.63 -16.97 29.35
CA GLY A 573 14.46 -15.52 29.24
C GLY A 573 15.19 -14.96 28.02
N GLY A 574 14.59 -13.94 27.40
CA GLY A 574 15.12 -13.29 26.19
C GLY A 574 14.16 -13.23 25.00
N ASP A 575 13.15 -14.12 24.94
CA ASP A 575 12.19 -14.21 23.82
C ASP A 575 10.87 -13.48 24.10
N THR A 576 10.92 -12.22 24.54
CA THR A 576 9.69 -11.39 24.57
C THR A 576 9.28 -11.11 23.14
N ILE A 577 8.14 -11.66 22.71
CA ILE A 577 7.65 -11.53 21.34
C ILE A 577 6.73 -10.31 21.19
N GLY A 578 6.04 -9.93 22.27
CA GLY A 578 5.20 -8.74 22.30
C GLY A 578 4.73 -8.40 23.71
N TYR A 579 4.26 -7.17 23.88
CA TYR A 579 3.76 -6.67 25.17
C TYR A 579 2.64 -5.65 24.95
N LYS A 580 1.85 -5.43 26.00
CA LYS A 580 0.73 -4.50 25.99
C LYS A 580 0.40 -4.02 27.40
N SER A 581 0.41 -2.72 27.61
CA SER A 581 -0.14 -2.07 28.81
C SER A 581 -1.66 -2.21 28.79
N ALA A 582 -2.22 -2.61 29.93
CA ALA A 582 -3.61 -2.98 30.09
C ALA A 582 -4.13 -2.54 31.46
N PHE A 583 -5.45 -2.47 31.61
CA PHE A 583 -6.08 -2.21 32.89
C PHE A 583 -6.47 -3.51 33.59
N LEU A 584 -6.32 -3.54 34.91
CA LEU A 584 -6.83 -4.60 35.77
C LEU A 584 -8.13 -4.15 36.44
N LYS A 585 -9.22 -4.88 36.23
CA LYS A 585 -10.51 -4.62 36.88
C LYS A 585 -10.59 -5.23 38.28
N ASN A 586 -11.50 -4.71 39.11
CA ASN A 586 -11.75 -5.21 40.47
C ASN A 586 -12.11 -6.70 40.53
N ASP A 587 -12.79 -7.23 39.53
CA ASP A 587 -13.12 -8.64 39.45
C ASP A 587 -11.93 -9.53 39.06
N GLY A 588 -10.77 -8.94 38.75
CA GLY A 588 -9.53 -9.60 38.34
C GLY A 588 -9.34 -9.68 36.82
N THR A 589 -10.33 -9.29 36.01
CA THR A 589 -10.23 -9.33 34.55
C THR A 589 -9.23 -8.31 34.05
N ILE A 590 -8.33 -8.70 33.15
CA ILE A 590 -7.46 -7.79 32.43
C ILE A 590 -8.15 -7.35 31.14
N VAL A 591 -8.23 -6.04 30.92
CA VAL A 591 -8.91 -5.41 29.77
C VAL A 591 -7.96 -4.45 29.06
N GLY A 592 -8.27 -4.14 27.80
CA GLY A 592 -7.56 -3.13 27.04
C GLY A 592 -7.55 -1.75 27.71
N ASP A 593 -6.77 -0.83 27.15
CA ASP A 593 -6.69 0.57 27.53
C ASP A 593 -7.98 1.37 27.29
N ASP A 594 -8.99 0.76 26.66
CA ASP A 594 -10.36 1.30 26.58
C ASP A 594 -11.23 0.94 27.81
N GLY A 595 -10.78 0.02 28.68
CA GLY A 595 -11.50 -0.41 29.89
C GLY A 595 -12.70 -1.32 29.68
N ILE A 596 -13.08 -1.61 28.45
CA ILE A 596 -14.33 -2.30 28.11
C ILE A 596 -14.04 -3.62 27.41
N ASN A 597 -12.99 -3.68 26.58
CA ASN A 597 -12.67 -4.86 25.80
C ASN A 597 -11.82 -5.85 26.61
N ASN A 598 -12.44 -6.98 26.98
CA ASN A 598 -11.75 -8.11 27.62
C ASN A 598 -10.78 -8.85 26.67
N ASN A 599 -10.82 -8.53 25.37
CA ASN A 599 -9.92 -9.05 24.36
C ASN A 599 -8.72 -8.11 24.24
N LEU A 600 -7.65 -8.38 25.00
CA LEU A 600 -6.44 -7.58 24.87
C LEU A 600 -5.72 -7.91 23.56
N ILE A 601 -5.56 -6.92 22.69
CA ILE A 601 -4.86 -7.09 21.41
C ILE A 601 -3.36 -6.91 21.61
N VAL A 602 -2.58 -7.93 21.25
CA VAL A 602 -1.11 -7.89 21.20
C VAL A 602 -0.66 -8.16 19.76
N ASP A 603 0.17 -7.27 19.20
CA ASP A 603 0.58 -7.27 17.79
C ASP A 603 1.71 -8.27 17.53
N VAL A 604 1.36 -9.56 17.62
CA VAL A 604 2.21 -10.70 17.32
C VAL A 604 1.48 -11.71 16.44
N PRO A 605 2.20 -12.54 15.66
CA PRO A 605 1.55 -13.60 14.88
C PRO A 605 0.79 -14.60 15.77
N PRO A 606 -0.27 -15.25 15.26
CA PRO A 606 -0.88 -16.40 15.94
C PRO A 606 0.16 -17.48 16.28
N GLY A 607 0.06 -18.09 17.45
CA GLY A 607 1.07 -19.02 17.94
C GLY A 607 0.85 -19.48 19.38
N SER A 608 1.82 -20.24 19.91
CA SER A 608 1.81 -20.72 21.30
C SER A 608 2.67 -19.82 22.18
N TYR A 609 2.08 -19.23 23.21
CA TYR A 609 2.74 -18.25 24.07
C TYR A 609 2.49 -18.48 25.56
N TYR A 610 3.51 -18.23 26.38
CA TYR A 610 3.32 -17.96 27.79
C TYR A 610 2.78 -16.55 27.99
N ILE A 611 1.85 -16.37 28.94
CA ILE A 611 1.34 -15.06 29.35
C ILE A 611 2.06 -14.66 30.64
N VAL A 612 2.77 -13.55 30.61
CA VAL A 612 3.44 -12.94 31.76
C VAL A 612 2.67 -11.69 32.18
N ILE A 613 2.31 -11.59 33.46
CA ILE A 613 1.68 -10.39 34.03
C ILE A 613 2.68 -9.71 34.95
N ARG A 614 2.94 -8.43 34.67
CA ARG A 614 3.76 -7.56 35.50
C ARG A 614 2.90 -6.46 36.10
N HIS A 615 3.23 -6.13 37.34
CA HIS A 615 2.61 -5.05 38.08
C HIS A 615 3.70 -4.22 38.77
N ARG A 616 3.46 -2.93 39.00
CA ARG A 616 4.48 -1.99 39.53
C ARG A 616 5.03 -2.32 40.93
N ASN A 617 4.26 -3.04 41.75
CA ASN A 617 4.63 -3.35 43.14
C ASN A 617 4.30 -4.79 43.59
N HIS A 618 3.92 -5.65 42.64
CA HIS A 618 3.68 -7.07 42.88
C HIS A 618 4.64 -7.90 42.03
N VAL A 619 5.07 -9.03 42.59
CA VAL A 619 5.97 -9.96 41.95
C VAL A 619 5.34 -10.49 40.66
N ALA A 620 6.05 -10.35 39.55
CA ALA A 620 5.59 -10.81 38.23
C ALA A 620 5.30 -12.32 38.22
N VAL A 621 4.30 -12.71 37.43
CA VAL A 621 3.84 -14.10 37.27
C VAL A 621 3.80 -14.51 35.81
N MET A 622 3.88 -15.81 35.54
CA MET A 622 3.80 -16.39 34.19
C MET A 622 2.87 -17.60 34.21
N SER A 623 2.14 -17.83 33.12
CA SER A 623 1.35 -19.04 32.92
C SER A 623 2.22 -20.30 33.07
N SER A 624 1.66 -21.37 33.63
CA SER A 624 2.39 -22.64 33.80
C SER A 624 2.75 -23.30 32.48
N ASP A 625 1.90 -23.14 31.48
CA ASP A 625 2.05 -23.68 30.13
C ASP A 625 1.80 -22.59 29.07
N THR A 626 2.18 -22.89 27.82
CA THR A 626 1.84 -22.04 26.66
C THR A 626 0.36 -22.17 26.30
N LEU A 627 -0.24 -21.07 25.90
CA LEU A 627 -1.57 -21.01 25.30
C LEU A 627 -1.47 -20.82 23.79
N ILE A 628 -2.32 -21.50 23.03
CA ILE A 628 -2.51 -21.22 21.61
C ILE A 628 -3.37 -19.96 21.50
N LEU A 629 -2.75 -18.86 21.09
CA LEU A 629 -3.40 -17.58 20.90
C LEU A 629 -3.53 -17.29 19.40
N ASN A 630 -4.66 -16.71 19.03
CA ASN A 630 -4.97 -16.31 17.66
C ASN A 630 -5.80 -15.02 17.66
N ASP A 631 -6.10 -14.55 16.47
CA ASP A 631 -6.89 -13.38 16.12
C ASP A 631 -8.41 -13.60 16.15
N ASN A 632 -8.87 -14.86 16.31
CA ASN A 632 -10.28 -15.20 16.18
C ASN A 632 -11.07 -14.92 17.47
N SER A 633 -11.93 -13.91 17.40
CA SER A 633 -12.77 -13.45 18.52
C SER A 633 -13.84 -14.44 18.99
N SER A 634 -14.12 -15.50 18.23
CA SER A 634 -15.23 -16.40 18.51
C SER A 634 -14.96 -17.46 19.59
N VAL A 635 -13.70 -17.75 19.94
CA VAL A 635 -13.33 -18.66 21.05
C VAL A 635 -11.98 -18.31 21.74
N PRO A 636 -11.74 -17.08 22.20
CA PRO A 636 -10.53 -16.78 22.95
C PRO A 636 -10.52 -17.54 24.30
N VAL A 637 -9.46 -18.32 24.52
CA VAL A 637 -9.24 -19.05 25.78
C VAL A 637 -8.88 -18.06 26.87
N THR A 638 -9.72 -17.95 27.90
CA THR A 638 -9.37 -17.18 29.11
C THR A 638 -8.39 -17.98 29.96
N TYR A 639 -7.22 -17.41 30.21
CA TYR A 639 -6.30 -17.94 31.21
C TYR A 639 -6.58 -17.33 32.59
N ASP A 640 -7.12 -18.13 33.49
CA ASP A 640 -7.54 -17.66 34.82
C ASP A 640 -6.56 -18.13 35.89
N PHE A 641 -5.61 -17.25 36.23
CA PHE A 641 -4.64 -17.45 37.29
C PHE A 641 -5.29 -17.62 38.67
N THR A 642 -6.51 -17.13 38.87
CA THR A 642 -7.14 -17.08 40.21
C THR A 642 -7.58 -18.44 40.73
N THR A 643 -7.64 -19.45 39.85
CA THR A 643 -8.25 -20.76 40.11
C THR A 643 -7.33 -21.77 40.81
N GLY A 644 -6.02 -21.53 40.87
CA GLY A 644 -5.10 -22.50 41.47
C GLY A 644 -3.62 -22.19 41.26
N SER A 645 -2.77 -22.68 42.17
CA SER A 645 -1.31 -22.59 42.00
C SER A 645 -0.79 -23.24 40.73
N ALA A 646 -1.49 -24.27 40.21
CA ALA A 646 -1.11 -24.96 38.98
C ALA A 646 -1.19 -24.07 37.72
N GLN A 647 -1.82 -22.89 37.81
CA GLN A 647 -1.87 -21.90 36.72
C GLN A 647 -0.59 -21.05 36.65
N PHE A 648 0.31 -21.20 37.60
CA PHE A 648 1.51 -20.38 37.68
C PHE A 648 2.73 -21.24 37.39
N TYR A 649 3.63 -20.72 36.56
CA TYR A 649 4.96 -21.26 36.49
C TYR A 649 5.63 -21.19 37.87
N GLY A 650 6.25 -22.30 38.29
CA GLY A 650 6.76 -22.46 39.66
C GLY A 650 5.70 -22.76 40.73
N GLY A 651 4.44 -22.95 40.35
CA GLY A 651 3.36 -23.40 41.24
C GLY A 651 3.13 -22.44 42.41
N SER A 652 3.05 -23.00 43.63
CA SER A 652 2.90 -22.21 44.87
C SER A 652 4.11 -21.35 45.22
N SER A 653 5.26 -21.55 44.56
CA SER A 653 6.42 -20.66 44.73
C SER A 653 6.29 -19.40 43.88
N GLY A 654 5.54 -19.45 42.78
CA GLY A 654 5.30 -18.32 41.87
C GLY A 654 3.96 -17.61 42.08
N SER A 655 3.19 -18.01 43.09
CA SER A 655 1.85 -17.48 43.35
C SER A 655 1.53 -17.36 44.83
N LYS A 656 0.57 -16.50 45.17
CA LYS A 656 0.02 -16.37 46.52
C LYS A 656 -1.35 -17.00 46.57
N GLN A 657 -1.60 -17.87 47.55
CA GLN A 657 -2.97 -18.15 47.98
C GLN A 657 -3.42 -16.98 48.86
N ILE A 658 -4.24 -16.08 48.30
CA ILE A 658 -4.70 -14.86 48.97
C ILE A 658 -5.78 -15.23 50.00
N GLU A 659 -6.67 -16.13 49.60
CA GLU A 659 -7.70 -16.77 50.41
C GLU A 659 -7.80 -18.26 50.03
N THR A 660 -8.43 -19.07 50.86
CA THR A 660 -8.68 -20.49 50.54
C THR A 660 -9.35 -20.61 49.17
N GLY A 661 -8.66 -21.24 48.22
CA GLY A 661 -9.13 -21.42 46.84
C GLY A 661 -8.92 -20.24 45.89
N VAL A 662 -8.45 -19.08 46.37
CA VAL A 662 -8.22 -17.87 45.56
C VAL A 662 -6.73 -17.54 45.48
N TRP A 663 -6.24 -17.40 44.25
CA TRP A 663 -4.82 -17.22 43.96
C TRP A 663 -4.53 -15.90 43.23
N GLY A 664 -3.32 -15.38 43.39
CA GLY A 664 -2.90 -14.15 42.73
C GLY A 664 -1.42 -13.78 42.92
N MET A 665 -1.07 -12.55 42.55
CA MET A 665 0.28 -12.02 42.62
C MET A 665 0.65 -11.62 44.06
N MET A 666 1.90 -11.85 44.44
CA MET A 666 2.43 -11.45 45.75
C MET A 666 2.73 -9.96 45.77
N ALA A 667 2.24 -9.24 46.76
CA ALA A 667 2.60 -7.84 47.00
C ALA A 667 3.99 -7.70 47.64
N GLY A 668 4.62 -6.54 47.53
CA GLY A 668 5.81 -6.18 48.33
C GLY A 668 7.07 -5.81 47.53
N ASP A 669 7.03 -5.89 46.20
CA ASP A 669 8.17 -5.61 45.32
C ASP A 669 8.17 -4.13 44.89
N ALA A 670 8.41 -3.20 45.82
CA ALA A 670 8.31 -1.77 45.56
C ALA A 670 9.31 -1.25 44.52
N ASN A 671 10.46 -1.93 44.40
CA ASN A 671 11.52 -1.53 43.48
C ASN A 671 11.37 -2.17 42.07
N GLY A 672 10.49 -3.17 41.93
CA GLY A 672 10.18 -3.83 40.66
C GLY A 672 11.28 -4.79 40.15
N ASN A 673 12.17 -5.28 41.02
CA ASN A 673 13.26 -6.19 40.65
C ASN A 673 12.84 -7.67 40.69
N GLY A 674 11.58 -7.96 41.01
CA GLY A 674 11.04 -9.30 41.11
C GLY A 674 11.35 -10.02 42.43
N GLN A 675 11.88 -9.34 43.45
CA GLN A 675 12.20 -9.91 44.76
C GLN A 675 11.59 -9.04 45.87
N VAL A 676 10.85 -9.66 46.79
CA VAL A 676 10.37 -8.99 48.00
C VAL A 676 11.42 -9.14 49.09
N GLN A 677 12.15 -8.07 49.37
CA GLN A 677 13.29 -8.11 50.29
C GLN A 677 13.44 -6.78 51.08
N ASN A 678 14.45 -6.70 51.95
CA ASN A 678 14.61 -5.56 52.87
C ASN A 678 14.71 -4.20 52.17
N ASN A 679 15.27 -4.15 50.96
CA ASN A 679 15.40 -2.89 50.23
C ASN A 679 14.03 -2.27 49.85
N ASP A 680 12.99 -3.07 49.63
CA ASP A 680 11.63 -2.59 49.36
C ASP A 680 11.06 -1.87 50.59
N SER A 681 11.29 -2.42 51.77
CA SER A 681 10.85 -1.80 53.02
C SER A 681 11.71 -0.58 53.39
N GLU A 682 13.04 -0.70 53.33
CA GLU A 682 13.97 0.31 53.83
C GLU A 682 14.10 1.52 52.89
N ASN A 683 14.08 1.31 51.58
CA ASN A 683 14.34 2.38 50.60
C ASN A 683 13.07 2.94 49.96
N TYR A 684 11.93 2.26 50.06
CA TYR A 684 10.66 2.72 49.46
C TYR A 684 9.57 2.91 50.50
N TRP A 685 9.16 1.85 51.23
CA TRP A 685 8.08 1.98 52.22
C TRP A 685 8.42 2.95 53.35
N LYS A 686 9.59 2.83 53.98
CA LYS A 686 9.96 3.64 55.14
C LYS A 686 10.05 5.14 54.81
N PRO A 687 10.63 5.56 53.67
CA PRO A 687 10.58 6.97 53.24
C PRO A 687 9.18 7.47 52.88
N ASP A 688 8.32 6.62 52.32
CA ASP A 688 6.96 7.00 51.92
C ASP A 688 5.91 6.86 53.05
N ASN A 689 6.24 6.24 54.20
CA ASN A 689 5.27 5.98 55.28
C ASN A 689 4.61 7.27 55.79
N GLY A 690 3.28 7.28 55.81
CA GLY A 690 2.44 8.43 56.16
C GLY A 690 2.14 9.37 54.98
N THR A 691 2.56 9.02 53.76
CA THR A 691 2.26 9.80 52.54
C THR A 691 1.14 9.20 51.72
N ALA A 692 0.52 10.03 50.88
CA ALA A 692 -0.55 9.65 49.96
C ALA A 692 -0.06 9.69 48.51
N GLY A 693 -0.71 8.90 47.64
CA GLY A 693 -0.57 9.01 46.19
C GLY A 693 -0.29 7.67 45.49
N TYR A 694 -0.03 7.75 44.19
CA TYR A 694 0.32 6.59 43.35
C TYR A 694 1.77 6.17 43.57
N LYS A 695 2.01 5.41 44.64
CA LYS A 695 3.35 4.99 45.08
C LYS A 695 3.56 3.49 44.92
N ASN A 696 4.78 3.06 44.61
CA ASN A 696 5.10 1.63 44.54
C ASN A 696 5.10 0.97 45.93
N SER A 697 5.29 1.76 46.98
CA SER A 697 5.28 1.33 48.38
C SER A 697 3.87 1.19 48.98
N ASP A 698 2.83 1.63 48.28
CA ASP A 698 1.42 1.39 48.62
C ASP A 698 1.04 -0.01 48.14
N PHE A 699 1.34 -1.03 48.95
CA PHE A 699 1.19 -2.43 48.58
C PHE A 699 -0.26 -2.88 48.53
N ASN A 700 -1.16 -2.19 49.24
CA ASN A 700 -2.58 -2.50 49.27
C ASN A 700 -3.45 -1.67 48.30
N LEU A 701 -2.85 -0.68 47.63
CA LEU A 701 -3.47 0.17 46.62
C LEU A 701 -4.67 0.98 47.15
N ASN A 702 -4.59 1.43 48.41
CA ASN A 702 -5.61 2.33 48.99
C ASN A 702 -5.25 3.83 48.84
N GLY A 703 -4.14 4.15 48.18
CA GLY A 703 -3.66 5.50 47.97
C GLY A 703 -2.91 6.10 49.16
N GLN A 704 -2.62 5.32 50.20
CA GLN A 704 -1.90 5.73 51.41
C GLN A 704 -0.83 4.69 51.76
N VAL A 705 0.42 5.13 51.92
CA VAL A 705 1.50 4.26 52.41
C VAL A 705 1.49 4.30 53.93
N GLN A 706 1.19 3.18 54.57
CA GLN A 706 1.03 3.08 56.03
C GLN A 706 1.66 1.80 56.60
N ASN A 707 1.62 1.64 57.93
CA ASN A 707 2.15 0.44 58.58
C ASN A 707 1.51 -0.87 58.10
N ASN A 708 0.23 -0.86 57.69
CA ASN A 708 -0.44 -2.05 57.17
C ASN A 708 0.17 -2.56 55.85
N ASP A 709 0.70 -1.69 54.98
CA ASP A 709 1.44 -2.10 53.78
C ASP A 709 2.61 -3.01 54.16
N ASN A 710 3.38 -2.58 55.15
CA ASN A 710 4.55 -3.32 55.59
C ASN A 710 4.20 -4.57 56.41
N GLU A 711 3.31 -4.44 57.39
CA GLU A 711 2.96 -5.54 58.31
C GLU A 711 2.17 -6.66 57.64
N ASN A 712 1.23 -6.33 56.74
CA ASN A 712 0.29 -7.30 56.17
C ASN A 712 0.72 -7.83 54.79
N TYR A 713 1.59 -7.12 54.07
CA TYR A 713 1.92 -7.48 52.68
C TYR A 713 3.41 -7.69 52.49
N TRP A 714 4.28 -6.73 52.84
CA TRP A 714 5.73 -6.93 52.70
C TRP A 714 6.26 -8.02 53.64
N LYS A 715 6.03 -7.91 54.97
CA LYS A 715 6.58 -8.87 55.94
C LYS A 715 6.19 -10.32 55.66
N PRO A 716 4.93 -10.67 55.34
CA PRO A 716 4.55 -12.06 55.05
C PRO A 716 5.12 -12.61 53.75
N ASN A 717 5.58 -11.74 52.85
CA ASN A 717 6.16 -12.11 51.56
C ASN A 717 7.69 -11.92 51.51
N ASN A 718 8.32 -11.41 52.57
CA ASN A 718 9.77 -11.20 52.60
C ASN A 718 10.53 -12.51 52.31
N GLY A 719 11.49 -12.44 51.39
CA GLY A 719 12.25 -13.59 50.87
C GLY A 719 11.57 -14.35 49.73
N ARG A 720 10.40 -13.90 49.25
CA ARG A 720 9.77 -14.43 48.03
C ARG A 720 10.29 -13.69 46.80
N GLY A 721 10.34 -14.41 45.68
CA GLY A 721 10.80 -13.87 44.41
C GLY A 721 10.06 -14.48 43.22
N SER A 722 10.06 -13.75 42.11
CA SER A 722 9.44 -14.15 40.87
C SER A 722 10.02 -15.48 40.39
N GLN A 723 9.14 -16.34 39.91
CA GLN A 723 9.54 -17.57 39.20
C GLN A 723 9.63 -17.34 37.70
N VAL A 724 9.25 -16.16 37.20
CA VAL A 724 9.38 -15.80 35.80
C VAL A 724 10.88 -15.79 35.46
N PRO A 725 11.35 -16.63 34.51
CA PRO A 725 12.77 -16.68 34.18
C PRO A 725 13.31 -15.32 33.73
N ASN A 726 14.43 -14.90 34.31
CA ASN A 726 15.09 -13.64 33.99
C ASN A 726 15.66 -13.66 32.56
N ILE A 727 15.68 -12.47 31.96
CA ILE A 727 16.35 -12.16 30.70
C ILE A 727 17.87 -12.11 30.92
#